data_AF-A0A814V5R1-F1
#
_entry.id   AF-A0A814V5R1-F1
#
_cell.length_a   1.000
_cell.length_b   1.000
_cell.length_c   1.000
_cell.angle_alpha   90.00
_cell.angle_beta   90.00
_cell.angle_gamma   90.00
#
_symmetry.space_group_name_H-M   'P 1'
#
loop_
_entity.id
_entity.type
_entity.pdbx_description
1 polymer ?
#
loop_
_entity_poly.entity_id
_entity_poly.type
_entity_poly.pdbx_seq_one_letter_code
_entity_poly.pdbx_strand_id
1 'polypeptide(L)'
;MQNEPAHTSYTSEVEFDEEEPIDYQGQAVKQANRVDVATNRSAKPEHRLPVTIPITESLVNPNEPNAIENDSSPIIGYAAEPILPLPVACAPLFDILHNLSFYVQLALDETPQNPPHGLTVHESAAIRLYTLEWDAPHRSLYSMLNYTLKFSNREELRPYFKYMKLFLTALVKIPCEPITTVWRGVKKDLSADLQPDTPVTWWSFSSCTKSLTVLENNMYLGNLGDRTLFSVEAINGRIISAHSHFDTEDEVLLLPGTHMMVVSQLAPSPDLHIIHLKQVVPDETLLELPFEDAVLYPKTKRSWYQKKRYLISLCLFIILSIGAIVIGAVLGSRKSNEIPKIICKDPYPLQSVSQTGKTPVALVAGDFRNIGIIDLVVLNYDEQSVDLLLGNSKNTYQTEIIHDTGSAPSFAFTHDISGDGLPDIIITNKNDGTISVLLDNPGDSFQSTTTYAVGQSPVSVVSGDFTGNGDFDVIVANYDDNTLRLLFGTAGRFSEIFLTITVGLQPIYITSGDFNLDGKLDWAVVNYGDNTIHVGIARGFGIFENSQIYKVGDHPIAIASTDLNHDEILDLIVVNYGNNNVGVLLGNDDGTFQAQISYGVGIGPNDIVIADFNNDAKMDIALTLLNESVVSVLFGDGNGGFRKPDKFKVGSSPSSLTANDFNRDGIIDLAVTNSGENTWEILINLGNGTFRSDFRYASGSNPVSIVAADFSVDGLMDVMVISQGDNIVSLVLGNGDGTFRCRIPYRRQMQSTWMTTGDFNGDRNLDLVLTNANNQSISLIFGNGHGTFHSEISYEINVSSSFIVAYDLNNDNKLDLIIVANKNDSVIIALGNGDGTFQNRTRMRTGSQPSSVAINDFNNDQIPDLAVSNYGTQTVSILLGRGNGGAEVGVTRKFGIELFSFNFDSDDGRSRFMIGGGELNLTLVVNSGIDTITMH
;
A
#
# COMPACT_ATOMS: atom_id res chain seq x y z
N MET A 1 21.37 -58.32 47.15
CA MET A 1 21.73 -57.21 48.05
C MET A 1 21.09 -55.96 47.49
N GLN A 2 20.22 -55.32 48.28
CA GLN A 2 19.76 -53.92 48.21
C GLN A 2 19.48 -53.28 46.81
N ASN A 3 18.25 -52.89 46.46
CA ASN A 3 16.97 -53.06 47.19
C ASN A 3 15.77 -53.21 46.22
N GLU A 4 14.76 -53.91 46.72
CA GLU A 4 13.61 -54.54 46.06
C GLU A 4 12.45 -53.60 45.58
N PRO A 5 11.39 -54.14 44.92
CA PRO A 5 10.45 -53.40 44.04
C PRO A 5 9.00 -53.40 44.58
N ALA A 6 7.98 -53.21 43.72
CA ALA A 6 6.68 -53.89 43.83
C ALA A 6 5.83 -53.83 42.54
N HIS A 7 4.82 -54.71 42.45
CA HIS A 7 3.78 -54.79 41.41
C HIS A 7 2.37 -54.77 42.07
N THR A 8 1.35 -54.34 41.31
CA THR A 8 -0.07 -54.82 41.31
C THR A 8 -0.99 -54.72 42.57
N SER A 9 -2.00 -53.83 42.46
CA SER A 9 -3.47 -54.08 42.57
C SER A 9 -4.21 -54.39 43.91
N TYR A 10 -5.56 -54.20 43.86
CA TYR A 10 -6.64 -54.56 44.83
C TYR A 10 -6.83 -53.67 46.09
N THR A 11 -8.03 -53.39 46.64
CA THR A 11 -9.45 -53.24 46.15
C THR A 11 -10.36 -52.71 47.30
N SER A 12 -11.44 -51.99 46.97
CA SER A 12 -12.75 -51.95 47.68
C SER A 12 -13.72 -51.11 46.82
N GLU A 13 -14.84 -51.62 46.27
CA GLU A 13 -16.14 -51.93 46.92
C GLU A 13 -16.87 -50.65 47.39
N VAL A 14 -18.16 -50.42 47.13
CA VAL A 14 -19.33 -51.35 47.19
C VAL A 14 -20.32 -51.17 46.01
N GLU A 15 -21.14 -52.20 45.76
CA GLU A 15 -22.28 -52.37 44.81
C GLU A 15 -23.50 -51.44 45.13
N PHE A 16 -24.60 -51.28 44.35
CA PHE A 16 -25.51 -52.28 43.75
C PHE A 16 -26.36 -51.76 42.56
N ASP A 17 -26.45 -52.60 41.52
CA ASP A 17 -27.62 -53.09 40.75
C ASP A 17 -28.80 -52.22 40.21
N GLU A 18 -29.08 -52.47 38.92
CA GLU A 18 -30.36 -52.86 38.27
C GLU A 18 -31.37 -51.89 37.59
N GLU A 19 -31.94 -52.46 36.52
CA GLU A 19 -33.15 -52.17 35.72
C GLU A 19 -33.26 -50.98 34.73
N GLU A 20 -34.17 -51.16 33.76
CA GLU A 20 -34.38 -50.35 32.55
C GLU A 20 -35.50 -49.26 32.71
N PRO A 21 -36.46 -49.01 31.80
CA PRO A 21 -36.76 -47.64 31.36
C PRO A 21 -38.14 -47.14 31.82
N ILE A 22 -38.58 -45.95 31.37
CA ILE A 22 -39.98 -45.67 30.93
C ILE A 22 -40.12 -44.24 30.36
N ASP A 23 -41.14 -44.05 29.52
CA ASP A 23 -41.53 -42.84 28.78
C ASP A 23 -42.72 -42.09 29.45
N TYR A 24 -43.21 -41.00 28.84
CA TYR A 24 -44.47 -40.26 29.03
C TYR A 24 -44.52 -38.97 29.89
N GLN A 25 -44.58 -37.84 29.16
CA GLN A 25 -45.54 -36.71 29.26
C GLN A 25 -45.79 -35.95 30.60
N GLY A 26 -45.80 -34.60 30.56
CA GLY A 26 -46.29 -33.77 31.69
C GLY A 26 -46.46 -32.26 31.40
N GLN A 27 -47.66 -31.84 31.04
CA GLN A 27 -48.05 -30.46 30.66
C GLN A 27 -47.91 -29.34 31.74
N ALA A 28 -47.50 -28.14 31.27
CA ALA A 28 -48.18 -26.83 31.39
C ALA A 28 -48.19 -25.94 32.68
N VAL A 29 -47.67 -24.71 32.48
CA VAL A 29 -48.28 -23.38 32.75
C VAL A 29 -48.62 -22.93 34.19
N LYS A 30 -47.97 -21.82 34.63
CA LYS A 30 -48.47 -20.67 35.47
C LYS A 30 -47.29 -19.86 36.08
N GLN A 31 -47.36 -18.55 36.41
CA GLN A 31 -48.34 -17.48 36.10
C GLN A 31 -47.72 -16.06 36.23
N ALA A 32 -48.42 -15.07 35.68
CA ALA A 32 -48.12 -13.63 35.55
C ALA A 32 -47.93 -12.75 36.82
N ASN A 33 -47.34 -11.55 36.61
CA ASN A 33 -47.69 -10.15 37.02
C ASN A 33 -46.50 -9.25 36.61
N ARG A 34 -46.53 -7.94 36.24
CA ARG A 34 -47.48 -6.81 36.04
C ARG A 34 -47.03 -6.04 34.76
N VAL A 35 -47.73 -5.11 34.09
CA VAL A 35 -48.90 -4.20 34.31
C VAL A 35 -48.60 -2.85 34.98
N ASP A 36 -48.40 -1.80 34.16
CA ASP A 36 -49.21 -0.55 34.04
C ASP A 36 -48.67 0.28 32.82
N VAL A 37 -49.41 0.80 31.82
CA VAL A 37 -50.59 1.72 31.74
C VAL A 37 -50.17 3.22 31.72
N ALA A 38 -50.62 4.12 30.82
CA ALA A 38 -51.22 4.06 29.46
C ALA A 38 -51.21 5.49 28.83
N THR A 39 -51.14 5.71 27.50
CA THR A 39 -52.24 5.86 26.50
C THR A 39 -51.63 6.46 25.19
N ASN A 40 -52.14 6.39 23.94
CA ASN A 40 -53.40 5.96 23.28
C ASN A 40 -54.52 7.01 23.02
N ARG A 41 -54.56 7.62 21.80
CA ARG A 41 -55.81 7.98 21.06
C ARG A 41 -55.64 8.42 19.58
N SER A 42 -56.25 7.66 18.65
CA SER A 42 -57.09 8.05 17.47
C SER A 42 -56.64 9.14 16.44
N ALA A 43 -56.93 9.09 15.12
CA ALA A 43 -57.95 8.34 14.36
C ALA A 43 -57.62 8.13 12.83
N LYS A 44 -58.52 7.43 12.12
CA LYS A 44 -58.72 7.27 10.64
C LYS A 44 -60.22 7.57 10.33
N PRO A 45 -60.78 7.55 9.08
CA PRO A 45 -60.29 7.04 7.78
C PRO A 45 -60.60 7.94 6.53
N GLU A 46 -60.64 7.31 5.34
CA GLU A 46 -61.26 7.74 4.05
C GLU A 46 -60.49 8.75 3.13
N HIS A 47 -60.54 8.70 1.78
CA HIS A 47 -61.01 7.65 0.81
C HIS A 47 -60.57 7.92 -0.67
N ARG A 48 -60.90 6.96 -1.56
CA ARG A 48 -60.99 6.95 -3.05
C ARG A 48 -59.72 6.79 -3.92
N LEU A 49 -60.00 6.28 -5.12
CA LEU A 49 -59.20 5.58 -6.16
C LEU A 49 -59.63 6.13 -7.55
N PRO A 50 -59.23 5.57 -8.73
CA PRO A 50 -58.00 4.85 -9.15
C PRO A 50 -57.39 5.41 -10.48
N VAL A 51 -56.23 4.88 -10.90
CA VAL A 51 -55.92 4.65 -12.34
C VAL A 51 -55.22 3.28 -12.49
N THR A 52 -55.51 2.55 -13.56
CA THR A 52 -54.92 1.25 -13.92
C THR A 52 -54.64 1.23 -15.43
N ILE A 53 -53.51 0.66 -15.89
CA ILE A 53 -53.22 0.24 -17.28
C ILE A 53 -51.88 -0.57 -17.26
N PRO A 54 -51.65 -1.53 -18.18
CA PRO A 54 -51.51 -2.92 -17.74
C PRO A 54 -50.11 -3.53 -17.90
N ILE A 55 -49.96 -4.74 -17.35
CA ILE A 55 -48.89 -5.69 -17.69
C ILE A 55 -49.30 -6.43 -18.98
N THR A 56 -48.37 -6.56 -19.92
CA THR A 56 -48.45 -7.50 -21.04
C THR A 56 -47.17 -8.32 -21.10
N GLU A 57 -47.29 -9.62 -20.86
CA GLU A 57 -46.17 -10.56 -20.96
C GLU A 57 -45.73 -10.72 -22.43
N SER A 58 -44.42 -10.74 -22.67
CA SER A 58 -43.84 -11.25 -23.91
C SER A 58 -42.72 -12.22 -23.56
N LEU A 59 -42.99 -13.51 -23.73
CA LEU A 59 -42.00 -14.58 -23.54
C LEU A 59 -40.82 -14.40 -24.50
N VAL A 60 -39.61 -14.30 -23.95
CA VAL A 60 -38.35 -14.42 -24.69
C VAL A 60 -37.49 -15.45 -23.98
N ASN A 61 -36.74 -16.23 -24.76
CA ASN A 61 -36.01 -17.41 -24.33
C ASN A 61 -34.69 -17.03 -23.63
N PRO A 62 -34.31 -17.61 -22.47
CA PRO A 62 -33.11 -17.21 -21.72
C PRO A 62 -31.78 -17.77 -22.28
N ASN A 63 -31.81 -18.52 -23.39
CA ASN A 63 -30.63 -19.20 -23.94
C ASN A 63 -30.13 -18.53 -25.24
N GLU A 64 -29.52 -17.35 -25.12
CA GLU A 64 -28.57 -16.79 -26.09
C GLU A 64 -27.79 -15.64 -25.43
N PRO A 65 -26.44 -15.66 -25.40
CA PRO A 65 -25.67 -14.53 -24.88
C PRO A 65 -25.80 -13.34 -25.84
N ASN A 66 -26.38 -12.23 -25.37
CA ASN A 66 -26.46 -11.00 -26.15
C ASN A 66 -25.06 -10.42 -26.36
N ALA A 67 -24.48 -10.64 -27.54
CA ALA A 67 -23.34 -9.85 -27.99
C ALA A 67 -23.73 -8.37 -27.97
N ILE A 68 -23.06 -7.57 -27.13
CA ILE A 68 -23.32 -6.13 -27.03
C ILE A 68 -22.78 -5.47 -28.31
N GLU A 69 -23.61 -5.39 -29.34
CA GLU A 69 -23.37 -4.44 -30.42
C GLU A 69 -23.24 -3.04 -29.80
N ASN A 70 -22.12 -2.37 -30.08
CA ASN A 70 -21.91 -0.98 -29.68
C ASN A 70 -22.91 -0.09 -30.43
N ASP A 71 -24.11 0.06 -29.87
CA ASP A 71 -25.06 1.06 -30.36
C ASP A 71 -24.36 2.42 -30.32
N SER A 72 -24.37 3.07 -31.47
CA SER A 72 -23.78 4.39 -31.64
C SER A 72 -24.75 5.36 -32.28
N SER A 73 -26.04 5.11 -32.02
CA SER A 73 -27.09 6.13 -31.95
C SER A 73 -26.64 7.28 -31.03
N PRO A 74 -26.94 8.55 -31.38
CA PRO A 74 -26.66 9.67 -30.49
C PRO A 74 -27.57 9.62 -29.27
N ILE A 75 -27.07 9.99 -28.09
CA ILE A 75 -27.88 10.10 -26.87
C ILE A 75 -28.80 11.32 -27.00
N ILE A 76 -30.09 11.07 -27.24
CA ILE A 76 -31.12 12.08 -27.53
C ILE A 76 -31.96 12.45 -26.31
N GLY A 77 -32.72 13.56 -26.42
CA GLY A 77 -33.65 14.03 -25.39
C GLY A 77 -33.02 14.90 -24.29
N TYR A 78 -31.70 14.82 -24.10
CA TYR A 78 -31.00 15.49 -23.00
C TYR A 78 -31.13 17.03 -22.97
N ALA A 79 -31.34 17.66 -24.14
CA ALA A 79 -31.64 19.08 -24.27
C ALA A 79 -32.87 19.51 -23.44
N ALA A 80 -33.90 18.66 -23.34
CA ALA A 80 -35.17 18.98 -22.69
C ALA A 80 -35.20 18.79 -21.17
N GLU A 81 -34.16 18.21 -20.54
CA GLU A 81 -34.10 18.14 -19.07
C GLU A 81 -33.94 19.53 -18.44
N PRO A 82 -34.59 19.84 -17.30
CA PRO A 82 -34.35 21.08 -16.58
C PRO A 82 -32.93 21.15 -16.01
N ILE A 83 -32.45 22.36 -15.74
CA ILE A 83 -31.24 22.55 -14.91
C ILE A 83 -31.62 22.21 -13.46
N LEU A 84 -30.82 21.37 -12.81
CA LEU A 84 -31.10 20.81 -11.49
C LEU A 84 -30.13 21.39 -10.43
N PRO A 85 -30.55 21.52 -9.15
CA PRO A 85 -29.64 21.81 -8.03
C PRO A 85 -28.50 20.78 -7.93
N LEU A 86 -27.31 21.19 -7.48
CA LEU A 86 -26.11 20.35 -7.53
C LEU A 86 -26.29 18.93 -6.96
N PRO A 87 -26.92 18.70 -5.78
CA PRO A 87 -27.11 17.34 -5.26
C PRO A 87 -28.03 16.47 -6.13
N VAL A 88 -28.97 17.07 -6.86
CA VAL A 88 -29.89 16.37 -7.77
C VAL A 88 -29.25 16.18 -9.16
N ALA A 89 -28.35 17.08 -9.55
CA ALA A 89 -27.53 16.97 -10.75
C ALA A 89 -26.47 15.86 -10.63
N CYS A 90 -25.88 15.70 -9.44
CA CYS A 90 -24.90 14.66 -9.12
C CYS A 90 -25.54 13.33 -8.66
N ALA A 91 -26.85 13.26 -8.43
CA ALA A 91 -27.51 12.05 -7.94
C ALA A 91 -27.21 10.77 -8.74
N PRO A 92 -27.14 10.76 -10.09
CA PRO A 92 -26.77 9.56 -10.86
C PRO A 92 -25.30 9.13 -10.71
N LEU A 93 -24.47 9.92 -10.04
CA LEU A 93 -23.04 9.64 -9.81
C LEU A 93 -22.76 9.16 -8.39
N PHE A 94 -23.69 9.25 -7.44
CA PHE A 94 -23.47 8.80 -6.05
C PHE A 94 -23.26 7.28 -5.97
N ASP A 95 -23.94 6.50 -6.82
CA ASP A 95 -23.81 5.04 -6.89
C ASP A 95 -22.58 4.57 -7.71
N ILE A 96 -21.78 5.52 -8.23
CA ILE A 96 -20.65 5.27 -9.14
C ILE A 96 -19.35 5.85 -8.59
N LEU A 97 -19.41 6.98 -7.87
CA LEU A 97 -18.27 7.74 -7.40
C LEU A 97 -18.25 7.79 -5.87
N HIS A 98 -17.28 7.09 -5.28
CA HIS A 98 -17.06 7.02 -3.84
C HIS A 98 -17.03 8.41 -3.18
N ASN A 99 -17.75 8.56 -2.06
CA ASN A 99 -17.87 9.80 -1.26
C ASN A 99 -18.29 11.08 -2.01
N LEU A 100 -18.80 11.00 -3.24
CA LEU A 100 -19.21 12.16 -4.05
C LEU A 100 -20.35 12.97 -3.41
N SER A 101 -21.16 12.36 -2.54
CA SER A 101 -22.15 13.05 -1.69
C SER A 101 -21.53 14.01 -0.67
N PHE A 102 -20.41 13.63 -0.04
CA PHE A 102 -19.65 14.48 0.88
C PHE A 102 -19.03 15.67 0.14
N TYR A 103 -18.34 15.42 -0.98
CA TYR A 103 -17.70 16.49 -1.76
C TYR A 103 -18.71 17.46 -2.40
N VAL A 104 -19.90 17.00 -2.79
CA VAL A 104 -21.02 17.87 -3.19
C VAL A 104 -21.46 18.80 -2.07
N GLN A 105 -21.52 18.31 -0.83
CA GLN A 105 -21.90 19.12 0.33
C GLN A 105 -20.78 20.12 0.68
N LEU A 106 -19.52 19.68 0.72
CA LEU A 106 -18.36 20.54 0.94
C LEU A 106 -18.28 21.68 -0.08
N ALA A 107 -18.45 21.38 -1.38
CA ALA A 107 -18.45 22.40 -2.43
C ALA A 107 -19.62 23.40 -2.32
N LEU A 108 -20.75 23.03 -1.70
CA LEU A 108 -21.86 23.93 -1.40
C LEU A 108 -21.60 24.80 -0.17
N ASP A 109 -21.03 24.22 0.89
CA ASP A 109 -20.73 24.93 2.15
C ASP A 109 -19.57 25.91 2.02
N GLU A 110 -18.57 25.59 1.18
CA GLU A 110 -17.49 26.51 0.79
C GLU A 110 -17.97 27.61 -0.19
N THR A 111 -19.11 27.45 -0.87
CA THR A 111 -19.57 28.42 -1.88
C THR A 111 -20.26 29.62 -1.23
N PRO A 112 -19.85 30.87 -1.53
CA PRO A 112 -20.51 32.07 -1.03
C PRO A 112 -21.99 32.12 -1.40
N GLN A 113 -22.85 32.48 -0.44
CA GLN A 113 -24.31 32.56 -0.61
C GLN A 113 -24.78 33.57 -1.69
N ASN A 114 -23.91 34.50 -2.09
CA ASN A 114 -24.09 35.36 -3.26
C ASN A 114 -22.78 35.30 -4.08
N PRO A 115 -22.60 34.30 -4.96
CA PRO A 115 -21.37 34.17 -5.73
C PRO A 115 -21.32 35.20 -6.87
N PRO A 116 -20.13 35.52 -7.41
CA PRO A 116 -19.98 36.53 -8.45
C PRO A 116 -20.57 36.10 -9.81
N HIS A 117 -20.49 37.02 -10.78
CA HIS A 117 -20.95 36.85 -12.18
C HIS A 117 -22.44 36.49 -12.37
N GLY A 118 -23.26 36.54 -11.31
CA GLY A 118 -24.69 36.23 -11.39
C GLY A 118 -25.01 34.73 -11.47
N LEU A 119 -24.07 33.88 -11.04
CA LEU A 119 -24.33 32.46 -10.81
C LEU A 119 -25.24 32.28 -9.58
N THR A 120 -25.97 31.18 -9.54
CA THR A 120 -26.56 30.66 -8.30
C THR A 120 -25.51 29.92 -7.47
N VAL A 121 -25.79 29.69 -6.19
CA VAL A 121 -24.93 28.88 -5.29
C VAL A 121 -24.65 27.50 -5.90
N HIS A 122 -25.65 26.83 -6.49
CA HIS A 122 -25.46 25.52 -7.13
C HIS A 122 -24.60 25.56 -8.41
N GLU A 123 -24.69 26.63 -9.20
CA GLU A 123 -23.85 26.82 -10.39
C GLU A 123 -22.39 27.11 -10.02
N SER A 124 -22.17 27.94 -8.99
CA SER A 124 -20.82 28.23 -8.48
C SER A 124 -20.21 26.99 -7.82
N ALA A 125 -20.98 26.26 -7.01
CA ALA A 125 -20.54 25.02 -6.38
C ALA A 125 -20.27 23.90 -7.39
N ALA A 126 -20.94 23.88 -8.55
CA ALA A 126 -20.63 22.94 -9.62
C ALA A 126 -19.23 23.16 -10.21
N ILE A 127 -18.77 24.42 -10.28
CA ILE A 127 -17.40 24.77 -10.67
C ILE A 127 -16.41 24.46 -9.54
N ARG A 128 -16.75 24.77 -8.28
CA ARG A 128 -15.90 24.42 -7.13
C ARG A 128 -15.64 22.91 -7.06
N LEU A 129 -16.70 22.10 -7.14
CA LEU A 129 -16.63 20.62 -7.16
C LEU A 129 -15.80 20.06 -8.32
N TYR A 130 -15.71 20.78 -9.44
CA TYR A 130 -14.87 20.39 -10.57
C TYR A 130 -13.38 20.46 -10.23
N THR A 131 -12.99 21.53 -9.54
CA THR A 131 -11.61 21.86 -9.15
C THR A 131 -11.16 21.31 -7.80
N LEU A 132 -12.10 20.81 -7.00
CA LEU A 132 -11.85 20.33 -5.63
C LEU A 132 -11.17 18.95 -5.68
N GLU A 133 -10.00 18.85 -5.08
CA GLU A 133 -9.25 17.59 -4.98
C GLU A 133 -9.85 16.68 -3.90
N TRP A 134 -9.80 15.38 -4.16
CA TRP A 134 -10.41 14.34 -3.33
C TRP A 134 -9.31 13.44 -2.75
N ASP A 135 -9.55 12.93 -1.55
CA ASP A 135 -8.76 11.87 -0.93
C ASP A 135 -8.79 10.57 -1.78
N ALA A 136 -7.78 9.72 -1.60
CA ALA A 136 -7.62 8.47 -2.34
C ALA A 136 -8.85 7.55 -2.22
N PRO A 137 -9.17 6.70 -3.23
CA PRO A 137 -8.36 6.32 -4.39
C PRO A 137 -8.58 7.18 -5.66
N HIS A 138 -9.37 8.25 -5.62
CA HIS A 138 -9.73 9.03 -6.82
C HIS A 138 -9.47 10.52 -6.60
N ARG A 139 -8.64 11.15 -7.45
CA ARG A 139 -8.09 12.49 -7.16
C ARG A 139 -9.06 13.68 -7.33
N SER A 140 -10.15 13.53 -8.08
CA SER A 140 -11.23 14.54 -8.24
C SER A 140 -12.32 14.07 -9.23
N LEU A 141 -13.48 14.74 -9.21
CA LEU A 141 -14.51 14.59 -10.25
C LEU A 141 -13.97 14.89 -11.65
N TYR A 142 -13.10 15.90 -11.78
CA TYR A 142 -12.37 16.23 -12.99
C TYR A 142 -11.52 15.04 -13.49
N SER A 143 -10.74 14.41 -12.60
CA SER A 143 -9.91 13.26 -12.95
C SER A 143 -10.75 12.12 -13.52
N MET A 144 -11.87 11.78 -12.85
CA MET A 144 -12.73 10.68 -13.29
C MET A 144 -13.48 10.96 -14.59
N LEU A 145 -14.02 12.17 -14.79
CA LEU A 145 -14.64 12.56 -16.06
C LEU A 145 -13.67 12.38 -17.24
N ASN A 146 -12.40 12.76 -17.07
CA ASN A 146 -11.37 12.59 -18.10
C ASN A 146 -10.87 11.14 -18.22
N TYR A 147 -11.09 10.29 -17.21
CA TYR A 147 -10.89 8.85 -17.33
C TYR A 147 -11.98 8.25 -18.24
N THR A 148 -13.26 8.44 -17.91
CA THR A 148 -14.40 7.95 -18.72
C THR A 148 -14.36 8.44 -20.17
N LEU A 149 -13.94 9.68 -20.43
CA LEU A 149 -13.81 10.23 -21.79
C LEU A 149 -12.79 9.47 -22.67
N LYS A 150 -11.81 8.75 -22.10
CA LYS A 150 -10.81 7.97 -22.87
C LYS A 150 -11.37 6.66 -23.43
N PHE A 151 -12.38 6.06 -22.79
CA PHE A 151 -12.90 4.75 -23.19
C PHE A 151 -13.75 4.82 -24.46
N SER A 152 -13.86 3.68 -25.15
CA SER A 152 -14.61 3.54 -26.40
C SER A 152 -16.12 3.50 -26.18
N ASN A 153 -16.57 2.98 -25.03
CA ASN A 153 -17.97 3.02 -24.59
C ASN A 153 -18.38 4.47 -24.31
N ARG A 154 -19.58 4.87 -24.78
CA ARG A 154 -20.10 6.23 -24.62
C ARG A 154 -21.34 6.32 -23.72
N GLU A 155 -21.95 5.19 -23.36
CA GLU A 155 -23.05 5.18 -22.37
C GLU A 155 -22.55 5.48 -20.94
N GLU A 156 -21.28 5.18 -20.62
CA GLU A 156 -20.66 5.54 -19.33
C GLU A 156 -20.60 7.05 -19.06
N LEU A 157 -20.74 7.90 -20.08
CA LEU A 157 -20.83 9.35 -19.93
C LEU A 157 -22.23 9.82 -19.50
N ARG A 158 -23.27 8.99 -19.68
CA ARG A 158 -24.68 9.33 -19.46
C ARG A 158 -25.02 9.74 -18.02
N PRO A 159 -24.43 9.16 -16.96
CA PRO A 159 -24.60 9.64 -15.58
C PRO A 159 -24.10 11.07 -15.37
N TYR A 160 -22.99 11.45 -16.03
CA TYR A 160 -22.36 12.78 -15.87
C TYR A 160 -23.16 13.91 -16.51
N PHE A 161 -24.08 13.64 -17.43
CA PHE A 161 -24.74 14.67 -18.23
C PHE A 161 -25.49 15.71 -17.38
N LYS A 162 -26.17 15.27 -16.31
CA LYS A 162 -26.92 16.16 -15.39
C LYS A 162 -26.01 17.16 -14.68
N TYR A 163 -24.86 16.71 -14.19
CA TYR A 163 -23.82 17.58 -13.66
C TYR A 163 -23.21 18.48 -14.75
N MET A 164 -22.88 17.92 -15.92
CA MET A 164 -22.29 18.67 -17.04
C MET A 164 -23.18 19.82 -17.55
N LYS A 165 -24.50 19.68 -17.57
CA LYS A 165 -25.41 20.77 -17.96
C LYS A 165 -25.40 21.93 -16.97
N LEU A 166 -25.37 21.63 -15.67
CA LEU A 166 -25.24 22.63 -14.61
C LEU A 166 -23.89 23.34 -14.72
N PHE A 167 -22.79 22.58 -14.84
CA PHE A 167 -21.43 23.08 -14.97
C PHE A 167 -21.23 23.94 -16.23
N LEU A 168 -21.64 23.47 -17.41
CA LEU A 168 -21.51 24.24 -18.66
C LEU A 168 -22.38 25.51 -18.65
N THR A 169 -23.59 25.46 -18.06
CA THR A 169 -24.41 26.68 -17.91
C THR A 169 -23.72 27.70 -16.98
N ALA A 170 -23.11 27.23 -15.89
CA ALA A 170 -22.32 28.07 -14.99
C ALA A 170 -21.14 28.74 -15.71
N LEU A 171 -20.38 28.00 -16.53
CA LEU A 171 -19.26 28.54 -17.31
C LEU A 171 -19.69 29.56 -18.36
N VAL A 172 -20.79 29.32 -19.08
CA VAL A 172 -21.26 30.25 -20.12
C VAL A 172 -21.66 31.61 -19.53
N LYS A 173 -22.17 31.64 -18.29
CA LYS A 173 -22.50 32.87 -17.54
C LYS A 173 -21.28 33.69 -17.11
N ILE A 174 -20.11 33.07 -16.91
CA ILE A 174 -18.89 33.80 -16.58
C ILE A 174 -18.51 34.69 -17.79
N PRO A 175 -18.13 35.97 -17.58
CA PRO A 175 -17.71 36.83 -18.67
C PRO A 175 -16.52 36.27 -19.46
N CYS A 176 -16.52 36.50 -20.78
CA CYS A 176 -15.34 36.30 -21.60
C CYS A 176 -14.32 37.41 -21.35
N GLU A 177 -13.06 37.05 -21.12
CA GLU A 177 -11.94 37.97 -21.35
C GLU A 177 -11.11 37.50 -22.56
N PRO A 178 -10.62 38.41 -23.42
CA PRO A 178 -9.63 38.07 -24.44
C PRO A 178 -8.26 37.93 -23.78
N ILE A 179 -7.79 36.70 -23.60
CA ILE A 179 -6.60 36.38 -22.80
C ILE A 179 -5.40 36.16 -23.73
N THR A 180 -4.35 36.95 -23.50
CA THR A 180 -3.18 37.02 -24.40
C THR A 180 -2.42 35.71 -24.51
N THR A 181 -2.27 34.95 -23.43
CA THR A 181 -1.69 33.61 -23.43
C THR A 181 -2.10 32.87 -22.16
N VAL A 182 -2.53 31.61 -22.27
CA VAL A 182 -2.65 30.66 -21.15
C VAL A 182 -1.84 29.40 -21.44
N TRP A 183 -1.50 28.67 -20.39
CA TRP A 183 -0.56 27.54 -20.46
C TRP A 183 -1.19 26.23 -19.96
N ARG A 184 -0.89 25.12 -20.64
CA ARG A 184 -1.32 23.77 -20.25
C ARG A 184 -0.24 22.74 -20.56
N GLY A 185 0.25 22.02 -19.55
CA GLY A 185 1.15 20.87 -19.74
C GLY A 185 0.41 19.56 -19.98
N VAL A 186 0.97 18.69 -20.84
CA VAL A 186 0.55 17.29 -21.05
C VAL A 186 1.77 16.37 -21.06
N LYS A 187 1.77 15.29 -20.27
CA LYS A 187 2.89 14.31 -20.16
C LYS A 187 2.89 13.33 -21.36
N LYS A 188 3.11 13.84 -22.57
CA LYS A 188 3.36 13.10 -23.83
C LYS A 188 3.98 14.06 -24.85
N ASP A 189 4.84 13.60 -25.75
CA ASP A 189 5.08 14.31 -27.01
C ASP A 189 3.84 14.22 -27.93
N LEU A 190 3.41 15.39 -28.42
CA LEU A 190 2.35 15.57 -29.41
C LEU A 190 2.85 16.35 -30.63
N SER A 191 4.14 16.66 -30.70
CA SER A 191 4.72 17.52 -31.73
C SER A 191 4.70 16.87 -33.11
N ALA A 192 4.87 15.55 -33.20
CA ALA A 192 4.67 14.78 -34.42
C ALA A 192 3.20 14.81 -34.91
N ASP A 193 2.23 14.76 -33.99
CA ASP A 193 0.79 14.76 -34.28
C ASP A 193 0.27 16.17 -34.63
N LEU A 194 0.87 17.22 -34.05
CA LEU A 194 0.40 18.61 -34.07
C LEU A 194 1.41 19.56 -34.73
N GLN A 195 1.69 19.32 -36.02
CA GLN A 195 2.49 20.22 -36.86
C GLN A 195 1.81 21.58 -37.11
N PRO A 196 2.56 22.65 -37.47
CA PRO A 196 1.99 23.94 -37.87
C PRO A 196 0.93 23.82 -38.98
N ASP A 197 -0.03 24.76 -38.97
CA ASP A 197 -1.24 24.76 -39.80
C ASP A 197 -2.20 23.56 -39.57
N THR A 198 -1.97 22.72 -38.55
CA THR A 198 -2.94 21.69 -38.13
C THR A 198 -4.14 22.33 -37.41
N PRO A 199 -5.40 22.05 -37.83
CA PRO A 199 -6.59 22.44 -37.09
C PRO A 199 -6.81 21.51 -35.89
N VAL A 200 -7.02 22.09 -34.71
CA VAL A 200 -7.25 21.39 -33.44
C VAL A 200 -8.61 21.80 -32.90
N THR A 201 -9.35 20.87 -32.29
CA THR A 201 -10.59 21.20 -31.57
C THR A 201 -10.42 20.84 -30.10
N TRP A 202 -10.49 21.84 -29.23
CA TRP A 202 -10.30 21.70 -27.80
C TRP A 202 -11.54 21.07 -27.15
N TRP A 203 -11.58 19.73 -27.13
CA TRP A 203 -12.61 18.95 -26.43
C TRP A 203 -12.24 18.63 -24.97
N SER A 204 -11.08 19.06 -24.49
CA SER A 204 -10.71 18.87 -23.10
C SER A 204 -11.43 19.87 -22.21
N PHE A 205 -11.92 19.39 -21.07
CA PHE A 205 -12.43 20.25 -20.02
C PHE A 205 -11.31 20.86 -19.16
N SER A 206 -10.04 20.45 -19.32
CA SER A 206 -8.90 20.89 -18.49
C SER A 206 -8.76 22.42 -18.37
N SER A 207 -8.50 22.90 -17.16
CA SER A 207 -8.07 24.29 -16.92
C SER A 207 -6.67 24.58 -17.48
N CYS A 208 -6.47 25.83 -17.89
CA CYS A 208 -5.17 26.40 -18.25
C CYS A 208 -4.84 27.50 -17.24
N THR A 209 -3.55 27.77 -17.00
CA THR A 209 -3.12 28.84 -16.07
C THR A 209 -2.57 30.04 -16.83
N LYS A 210 -2.80 31.27 -16.33
CA LYS A 210 -2.07 32.46 -16.82
C LYS A 210 -0.62 32.51 -16.31
N SER A 211 -0.31 31.81 -15.22
CA SER A 211 1.00 31.87 -14.56
C SER A 211 1.89 30.71 -14.97
N LEU A 212 3.00 30.99 -15.66
CA LEU A 212 3.99 29.98 -15.99
C LEU A 212 4.60 29.35 -14.72
N THR A 213 4.67 30.11 -13.62
CA THR A 213 5.31 29.67 -12.37
C THR A 213 4.56 28.55 -11.64
N VAL A 214 3.25 28.40 -11.89
CA VAL A 214 2.48 27.21 -11.47
C VAL A 214 3.01 25.94 -12.15
N LEU A 215 3.56 26.06 -13.37
CA LEU A 215 4.19 24.96 -14.10
C LEU A 215 5.69 24.82 -13.79
N GLU A 216 6.37 25.89 -13.37
CA GLU A 216 7.80 25.91 -12.99
C GLU A 216 8.05 25.18 -11.65
N ASN A 217 7.27 25.49 -10.61
CA ASN A 217 7.65 25.20 -9.21
C ASN A 217 7.40 23.76 -8.70
N ASN A 218 6.82 22.85 -9.51
CA ASN A 218 6.89 21.39 -9.34
C ASN A 218 6.11 20.61 -10.41
N MET A 219 5.04 21.20 -10.99
CA MET A 219 4.06 20.41 -11.76
C MET A 219 4.49 20.00 -13.18
N TYR A 220 5.41 20.71 -13.85
CA TYR A 220 5.65 20.40 -15.27
C TYR A 220 7.04 20.71 -15.83
N LEU A 221 7.54 21.94 -15.69
CA LEU A 221 8.74 22.40 -16.39
C LEU A 221 10.04 21.92 -15.75
N GLY A 222 10.05 21.68 -14.43
CA GLY A 222 11.17 21.07 -13.70
C GLY A 222 11.29 19.54 -13.82
N ASN A 223 10.31 18.87 -14.45
CA ASN A 223 10.31 17.42 -14.62
C ASN A 223 11.09 16.98 -15.87
N LEU A 224 11.48 15.70 -15.95
CA LEU A 224 12.10 15.07 -17.12
C LEU A 224 11.08 14.18 -17.88
N GLY A 225 11.37 13.88 -19.15
CA GLY A 225 10.59 12.96 -19.99
C GLY A 225 9.57 13.65 -20.91
N ASP A 226 9.22 12.97 -22.01
CA ASP A 226 8.50 13.52 -23.18
C ASP A 226 7.20 14.27 -22.83
N ARG A 227 7.20 15.59 -23.03
CA ARG A 227 6.12 16.46 -22.55
C ARG A 227 5.84 17.65 -23.48
N THR A 228 4.55 17.85 -23.81
CA THR A 228 4.03 18.97 -24.60
C THR A 228 3.43 20.08 -23.74
N LEU A 229 4.09 21.25 -23.68
CA LEU A 229 3.52 22.48 -23.17
C LEU A 229 2.73 23.19 -24.27
N PHE A 230 1.42 23.32 -24.09
CA PHE A 230 0.61 24.21 -24.91
C PHE A 230 0.73 25.65 -24.41
N SER A 231 1.06 26.54 -25.34
CA SER A 231 0.85 27.99 -25.24
C SER A 231 -0.41 28.32 -26.02
N VAL A 232 -1.41 28.98 -25.42
CA VAL A 232 -2.74 29.15 -26.02
C VAL A 232 -3.17 30.61 -26.02
N GLU A 233 -3.28 31.22 -27.20
CA GLU A 233 -3.97 32.50 -27.40
C GLU A 233 -5.49 32.26 -27.44
N ALA A 234 -6.22 32.65 -26.39
CA ALA A 234 -7.64 32.36 -26.20
C ALA A 234 -8.52 33.63 -26.26
N ILE A 235 -9.55 33.61 -27.10
CA ILE A 235 -10.45 34.75 -27.36
C ILE A 235 -11.60 34.82 -26.34
N ASN A 236 -12.11 33.67 -25.88
CA ASN A 236 -13.29 33.60 -25.00
C ASN A 236 -13.10 32.68 -23.76
N GLY A 237 -11.87 32.63 -23.23
CA GLY A 237 -11.59 31.90 -21.99
C GLY A 237 -12.38 32.46 -20.79
N ARG A 238 -12.73 31.57 -19.86
CA ARG A 238 -13.49 31.86 -18.63
C ARG A 238 -12.58 31.75 -17.42
N ILE A 239 -12.32 32.87 -16.74
CA ILE A 239 -11.52 32.89 -15.52
C ILE A 239 -12.39 32.37 -14.37
N ILE A 240 -11.94 31.30 -13.71
CA ILE A 240 -12.75 30.59 -12.70
C ILE A 240 -12.27 30.77 -11.27
N SER A 241 -11.18 31.50 -11.01
CA SER A 241 -10.60 31.70 -9.66
C SER A 241 -11.64 32.02 -8.58
N ALA A 242 -12.60 32.91 -8.86
CA ALA A 242 -13.67 33.30 -7.95
C ALA A 242 -14.79 32.22 -7.73
N HIS A 243 -14.63 31.03 -8.34
CA HIS A 243 -15.51 29.87 -8.25
C HIS A 243 -14.76 28.53 -8.06
N SER A 244 -13.46 28.47 -8.35
CA SER A 244 -12.57 27.33 -8.09
C SER A 244 -12.42 27.07 -6.60
N HIS A 245 -11.95 25.89 -6.20
CA HIS A 245 -11.43 25.61 -4.87
C HIS A 245 -10.11 26.37 -4.64
N PHE A 246 -9.29 26.54 -5.69
CA PHE A 246 -8.04 27.31 -5.68
C PHE A 246 -8.29 28.79 -5.98
N ASP A 247 -8.74 29.54 -4.97
CA ASP A 247 -9.13 30.96 -5.09
C ASP A 247 -7.96 31.93 -5.40
N THR A 248 -6.73 31.48 -5.19
CA THR A 248 -5.48 32.22 -5.46
C THR A 248 -4.87 31.94 -6.84
N GLU A 249 -5.34 30.92 -7.56
CA GLU A 249 -4.84 30.61 -8.90
C GLU A 249 -5.67 31.26 -10.01
N ASP A 250 -4.98 31.84 -10.99
CA ASP A 250 -5.60 32.49 -12.15
C ASP A 250 -5.99 31.45 -13.22
N GLU A 251 -6.80 30.48 -12.80
CA GLU A 251 -7.32 29.37 -13.62
C GLU A 251 -8.30 29.87 -14.71
N VAL A 252 -8.13 29.32 -15.92
CA VAL A 252 -8.91 29.65 -17.11
C VAL A 252 -9.44 28.38 -17.75
N LEU A 253 -10.76 28.26 -17.86
CA LEU A 253 -11.42 27.21 -18.63
C LEU A 253 -11.73 27.67 -20.05
N LEU A 254 -11.62 26.74 -21.00
CA LEU A 254 -12.05 26.91 -22.39
C LEU A 254 -13.32 26.08 -22.62
N LEU A 255 -14.22 26.56 -23.47
CA LEU A 255 -15.44 25.81 -23.78
C LEU A 255 -15.12 24.58 -24.64
N PRO A 256 -15.67 23.38 -24.33
CA PRO A 256 -15.49 22.20 -25.17
C PRO A 256 -15.96 22.45 -26.61
N GLY A 257 -15.16 22.05 -27.59
CA GLY A 257 -15.42 22.33 -29.00
C GLY A 257 -14.75 23.62 -29.51
N THR A 258 -13.96 24.32 -28.69
CA THR A 258 -13.25 25.53 -29.14
C THR A 258 -12.24 25.21 -30.25
N HIS A 259 -12.39 25.83 -31.41
CA HIS A 259 -11.50 25.62 -32.56
C HIS A 259 -10.20 26.43 -32.46
N MET A 260 -9.09 25.76 -32.72
CA MET A 260 -7.71 26.23 -32.58
C MET A 260 -6.92 25.89 -33.85
N MET A 261 -5.87 26.66 -34.14
CA MET A 261 -4.85 26.32 -35.14
C MET A 261 -3.48 26.24 -34.48
N VAL A 262 -2.65 25.28 -34.88
CA VAL A 262 -1.23 25.26 -34.51
C VAL A 262 -0.50 26.36 -35.29
N VAL A 263 0.02 27.36 -34.57
CA VAL A 263 0.77 28.49 -35.14
C VAL A 263 2.26 28.17 -35.27
N SER A 264 2.84 27.52 -34.26
CA SER A 264 4.28 27.22 -34.24
C SER A 264 4.64 26.13 -33.23
N GLN A 265 5.68 25.36 -33.55
CA GLN A 265 6.33 24.39 -32.67
C GLN A 265 7.72 24.92 -32.25
N LEU A 266 8.13 24.66 -31.01
CA LEU A 266 9.50 24.83 -30.52
C LEU A 266 9.90 23.58 -29.70
N ALA A 267 11.18 23.21 -29.73
CA ALA A 267 11.75 22.16 -28.87
C ALA A 267 12.95 22.76 -28.09
N PRO A 268 12.72 23.40 -26.93
CA PRO A 268 13.80 23.95 -26.10
C PRO A 268 14.77 22.88 -25.55
N SER A 269 14.32 21.64 -25.38
CA SER A 269 15.14 20.47 -25.04
C SER A 269 14.63 19.24 -25.80
N PRO A 270 15.33 18.08 -25.77
CA PRO A 270 14.90 16.87 -26.48
C PRO A 270 13.58 16.28 -25.98
N ASP A 271 13.23 16.59 -24.73
CA ASP A 271 12.12 16.01 -23.95
C ASP A 271 10.97 17.01 -23.68
N LEU A 272 11.16 18.31 -23.96
CA LEU A 272 10.13 19.35 -23.84
C LEU A 272 9.82 19.94 -25.22
N HIS A 273 8.57 19.80 -25.64
CA HIS A 273 8.02 20.46 -26.82
C HIS A 273 7.05 21.56 -26.40
N ILE A 274 7.10 22.72 -27.05
CA ILE A 274 6.16 23.81 -26.87
C ILE A 274 5.36 23.97 -28.16
N ILE A 275 4.03 23.88 -28.06
CA ILE A 275 3.11 24.00 -29.19
C ILE A 275 2.23 25.22 -28.96
N HIS A 276 2.33 26.20 -29.87
CA HIS A 276 1.52 27.40 -29.84
C HIS A 276 0.20 27.16 -30.58
N LEU A 277 -0.90 27.17 -29.84
CA LEU A 277 -2.27 27.16 -30.36
C LEU A 277 -2.83 28.58 -30.35
N LYS A 278 -3.53 28.96 -31.41
CA LYS A 278 -4.31 30.21 -31.47
C LYS A 278 -5.76 29.89 -31.77
N GLN A 279 -6.67 30.43 -30.97
CA GLN A 279 -8.09 30.26 -31.19
C GLN A 279 -8.51 30.92 -32.52
N VAL A 280 -9.27 30.18 -33.32
CA VAL A 280 -9.91 30.72 -34.52
C VAL A 280 -11.11 31.54 -34.06
N VAL A 281 -11.27 32.76 -34.57
CA VAL A 281 -12.50 33.55 -34.36
C VAL A 281 -13.66 32.74 -34.96
N PRO A 282 -14.65 32.30 -34.17
CA PRO A 282 -15.75 31.52 -34.70
C PRO A 282 -16.68 32.42 -35.53
N ASP A 283 -17.13 31.95 -36.70
CA ASP A 283 -18.22 32.59 -37.44
C ASP A 283 -19.56 32.43 -36.68
N GLU A 284 -19.74 31.31 -35.96
CA GLU A 284 -20.85 31.09 -35.00
C GLU A 284 -20.33 30.29 -33.78
N THR A 285 -20.68 30.70 -32.55
CA THR A 285 -20.26 30.00 -31.32
C THR A 285 -21.25 28.89 -30.94
N LEU A 286 -20.88 27.63 -31.16
CA LEU A 286 -21.71 26.43 -30.94
C LEU A 286 -22.30 26.24 -29.51
N LEU A 287 -21.85 27.01 -28.52
CA LEU A 287 -22.27 26.92 -27.11
C LEU A 287 -22.91 28.21 -26.55
N GLU A 288 -23.04 29.27 -27.35
CA GLU A 288 -23.63 30.55 -26.90
C GLU A 288 -25.09 30.74 -27.35
N LEU A 289 -25.60 29.82 -28.17
CA LEU A 289 -27.04 29.64 -28.40
C LEU A 289 -27.62 28.64 -27.39
N PRO A 290 -28.86 28.83 -26.89
CA PRO A 290 -29.54 27.82 -26.09
C PRO A 290 -29.76 26.55 -26.92
N PHE A 291 -29.68 25.38 -26.27
CA PHE A 291 -29.72 24.05 -26.88
C PHE A 291 -31.12 23.64 -27.43
N GLU A 292 -31.76 24.45 -28.27
CA GLU A 292 -33.11 24.16 -28.79
C GLU A 292 -33.09 23.35 -30.11
N ASP A 293 -32.08 23.50 -30.98
CA ASP A 293 -32.05 22.92 -32.35
C ASP A 293 -30.79 22.07 -32.69
N ALA A 294 -30.03 21.60 -31.69
CA ALA A 294 -28.74 20.92 -31.90
C ALA A 294 -28.86 19.47 -32.46
N VAL A 295 -29.08 19.32 -33.77
CA VAL A 295 -29.13 18.01 -34.45
C VAL A 295 -27.72 17.49 -34.77
N LEU A 296 -27.30 16.43 -34.06
CA LEU A 296 -26.06 15.71 -34.35
C LEU A 296 -26.18 14.87 -35.63
N TYR A 297 -25.30 15.12 -36.60
CA TYR A 297 -25.29 14.41 -37.89
C TYR A 297 -24.82 12.94 -37.77
N PRO A 298 -25.45 11.99 -38.49
CA PRO A 298 -25.10 10.57 -38.41
C PRO A 298 -23.82 10.21 -39.18
N LYS A 299 -23.12 9.17 -38.67
CA LYS A 299 -21.87 8.62 -39.25
C LYS A 299 -22.03 8.21 -40.73
N THR A 300 -21.12 8.63 -41.60
CA THR A 300 -20.95 8.02 -42.94
C THR A 300 -19.83 6.98 -42.96
N LYS A 301 -20.19 5.69 -42.98
CA LYS A 301 -19.25 4.59 -43.28
C LYS A 301 -18.71 4.71 -44.71
N ARG A 302 -17.38 4.68 -44.90
CA ARG A 302 -16.74 4.18 -46.14
C ARG A 302 -15.41 3.49 -45.84
N SER A 303 -15.35 2.19 -46.09
CA SER A 303 -14.11 1.52 -46.50
C SER A 303 -13.97 1.62 -48.03
N TRP A 304 -12.76 1.41 -48.56
CA TRP A 304 -12.51 0.67 -49.82
C TRP A 304 -11.00 0.42 -50.02
N TYR A 305 -10.60 -0.23 -51.12
CA TYR A 305 -9.55 -1.26 -51.08
C TYR A 305 -8.47 -1.14 -52.18
N GLN A 306 -7.21 -1.36 -51.78
CA GLN A 306 -6.07 -1.91 -52.56
C GLN A 306 -5.42 -1.21 -53.79
N LYS A 307 -4.07 -1.25 -53.73
CA LYS A 307 -3.06 -1.67 -54.76
C LYS A 307 -2.42 -0.67 -55.76
N LYS A 308 -1.07 -0.66 -55.66
CA LYS A 308 -0.03 -0.48 -56.71
C LYS A 308 0.18 0.97 -57.23
N ARG A 309 1.38 1.36 -57.68
CA ARG A 309 2.58 0.57 -58.09
C ARG A 309 3.92 1.33 -57.87
N TYR A 310 4.99 0.57 -57.71
CA TYR A 310 6.42 0.97 -57.73
C TYR A 310 6.82 2.01 -58.80
N LEU A 311 7.81 2.87 -58.49
CA LEU A 311 9.20 2.74 -59.00
C LEU A 311 10.20 3.74 -58.35
N ILE A 312 11.46 3.29 -58.14
CA ILE A 312 12.72 4.09 -58.11
C ILE A 312 12.95 5.09 -56.93
N SER A 313 14.11 5.15 -56.24
CA SER A 313 15.21 4.15 -56.12
C SER A 313 16.29 4.51 -55.06
N LEU A 314 16.84 3.49 -54.42
CA LEU A 314 18.30 3.16 -54.42
C LEU A 314 19.37 4.18 -53.94
N CYS A 315 19.07 5.27 -53.23
CA CYS A 315 20.13 6.18 -52.74
C CYS A 315 20.55 6.02 -51.26
N LEU A 316 19.65 5.63 -50.35
CA LEU A 316 19.95 5.60 -48.91
C LEU A 316 20.63 4.30 -48.41
N PHE A 317 20.40 3.17 -49.08
CA PHE A 317 20.85 1.85 -48.60
C PHE A 317 22.34 1.53 -48.84
N ILE A 318 23.09 2.43 -49.49
CA ILE A 318 24.52 2.23 -49.81
C ILE A 318 25.44 3.06 -48.89
N ILE A 319 24.91 4.13 -48.27
CA ILE A 319 25.71 5.07 -47.46
C ILE A 319 25.94 4.54 -46.03
N LEU A 320 24.98 3.80 -45.47
CA LEU A 320 25.10 3.22 -44.11
C LEU A 320 26.03 2.00 -44.03
N SER A 321 26.28 1.29 -45.13
CA SER A 321 27.03 0.02 -45.11
C SER A 321 28.57 0.16 -45.06
N ILE A 322 29.11 1.39 -45.06
CA ILE A 322 30.57 1.63 -45.11
C ILE A 322 31.12 2.17 -43.78
N GLY A 323 30.29 2.77 -42.92
CA GLY A 323 30.73 3.31 -41.62
C GLY A 323 31.16 2.25 -40.59
N ALA A 324 30.55 1.05 -40.63
CA ALA A 324 30.70 0.04 -39.58
C ALA A 324 32.09 -0.64 -39.49
N ILE A 325 32.92 -0.54 -40.53
CA ILE A 325 34.16 -1.35 -40.64
C ILE A 325 35.39 -0.65 -40.00
N VAL A 326 35.32 0.66 -39.72
CA VAL A 326 36.47 1.44 -39.23
C VAL A 326 36.55 1.51 -37.70
N ILE A 327 35.43 1.42 -36.98
CA ILE A 327 35.39 1.57 -35.52
C ILE A 327 35.84 0.29 -34.78
N GLY A 328 35.63 -0.90 -35.38
CA GLY A 328 35.97 -2.20 -34.77
C GLY A 328 37.47 -2.50 -34.57
N ALA A 329 38.38 -1.58 -34.93
CA ALA A 329 39.82 -1.81 -34.96
C ALA A 329 40.63 -1.17 -33.82
N VAL A 330 40.00 -0.38 -32.92
CA VAL A 330 40.73 0.49 -31.97
C VAL A 330 40.65 0.07 -30.49
N LEU A 331 39.62 -0.69 -30.07
CA LEU A 331 39.39 -1.05 -28.65
C LEU A 331 39.59 -2.54 -28.31
N GLY A 332 40.22 -3.31 -29.20
CA GLY A 332 40.55 -4.72 -28.96
C GLY A 332 41.78 -4.93 -28.05
N SER A 333 41.72 -4.55 -26.77
CA SER A 333 42.86 -4.76 -25.84
C SER A 333 42.48 -4.82 -24.34
N ARG A 334 42.65 -6.03 -23.79
CA ARG A 334 42.90 -6.40 -22.37
C ARG A 334 41.75 -6.47 -21.34
N LYS A 335 41.58 -7.73 -20.89
CA LYS A 335 41.25 -8.22 -19.53
C LYS A 335 39.77 -8.24 -19.08
N SER A 336 39.38 -9.43 -18.64
CA SER A 336 38.34 -9.73 -17.63
C SER A 336 37.03 -8.95 -17.73
N ASN A 337 36.08 -9.49 -18.49
CA ASN A 337 34.66 -9.22 -18.30
C ASN A 337 34.13 -9.94 -17.04
N GLU A 338 34.69 -9.59 -15.88
CA GLU A 338 33.85 -9.48 -14.70
C GLU A 338 33.04 -8.20 -14.91
N ILE A 339 31.71 -8.29 -14.89
CA ILE A 339 30.86 -7.10 -14.78
C ILE A 339 31.33 -6.36 -13.52
N PRO A 340 31.55 -5.04 -13.56
CA PRO A 340 31.94 -4.29 -12.37
C PRO A 340 30.80 -4.35 -11.35
N LYS A 341 30.84 -5.36 -10.46
CA LYS A 341 29.90 -5.53 -9.34
C LYS A 341 30.04 -4.32 -8.40
N ILE A 342 29.29 -3.26 -8.69
CA ILE A 342 28.97 -2.21 -7.72
C ILE A 342 27.97 -2.83 -6.74
N ILE A 343 28.50 -3.65 -5.83
CA ILE A 343 27.79 -3.99 -4.60
C ILE A 343 27.73 -2.69 -3.80
N CYS A 344 26.54 -2.24 -3.42
CA CYS A 344 26.38 -1.17 -2.43
C CYS A 344 26.87 -1.66 -1.06
N LYS A 345 28.19 -1.69 -0.86
CA LYS A 345 28.85 -1.92 0.43
C LYS A 345 29.04 -0.60 1.16
N ASP A 346 27.98 -0.12 1.78
CA ASP A 346 28.10 0.83 2.88
C ASP A 346 27.57 0.22 4.18
N PRO A 347 28.25 0.45 5.32
CA PRO A 347 27.72 0.14 6.63
C PRO A 347 26.78 1.27 7.10
N TYR A 348 25.63 0.89 7.66
CA TYR A 348 24.56 1.75 8.19
C TYR A 348 23.72 2.52 7.13
N PRO A 349 22.43 2.75 7.40
CA PRO A 349 21.42 1.72 7.68
C PRO A 349 20.28 1.77 6.63
N LEU A 350 19.34 0.82 6.70
CA LEU A 350 18.09 0.88 5.94
C LEU A 350 17.24 2.07 6.44
N GLN A 351 16.40 2.66 5.58
CA GLN A 351 15.68 3.90 5.92
C GLN A 351 14.70 3.74 7.09
N SER A 352 14.11 2.55 7.24
CA SER A 352 13.54 2.08 8.50
C SER A 352 13.94 0.61 8.72
N VAL A 353 14.60 0.34 9.85
CA VAL A 353 14.77 -1.02 10.38
C VAL A 353 13.77 -1.21 11.51
N SER A 354 12.75 -2.03 11.27
CA SER A 354 11.97 -2.62 12.35
C SER A 354 12.65 -3.93 12.74
N GLN A 355 12.90 -4.13 14.04
CA GLN A 355 13.22 -5.45 14.55
C GLN A 355 11.92 -6.25 14.61
N THR A 356 11.96 -7.49 14.12
CA THR A 356 10.85 -8.43 14.23
C THR A 356 11.01 -9.30 15.46
N GLY A 357 9.98 -10.09 15.78
CA GLY A 357 10.12 -11.31 16.57
C GLY A 357 11.11 -12.30 15.94
N LYS A 358 11.37 -13.39 16.67
CA LYS A 358 12.38 -14.39 16.31
C LYS A 358 11.97 -15.22 15.09
N THR A 359 12.92 -15.33 14.15
CA THR A 359 12.83 -16.19 12.97
C THR A 359 11.62 -15.82 12.11
N PRO A 360 11.63 -14.62 11.48
CA PRO A 360 10.58 -14.21 10.57
C PRO A 360 10.59 -15.10 9.32
N VAL A 361 9.45 -15.68 8.97
CA VAL A 361 9.34 -16.68 7.88
C VAL A 361 8.48 -16.24 6.70
N ALA A 362 7.52 -15.33 6.91
CA ALA A 362 6.67 -14.80 5.86
C ALA A 362 6.39 -13.30 6.07
N LEU A 363 6.09 -12.62 4.97
CA LEU A 363 5.63 -11.24 4.89
C LEU A 363 4.31 -11.21 4.13
N VAL A 364 3.32 -10.47 4.61
CA VAL A 364 2.19 -10.01 3.80
C VAL A 364 2.15 -8.50 3.85
N ALA A 365 1.75 -7.87 2.74
CA ALA A 365 1.63 -6.43 2.59
C ALA A 365 0.23 -6.08 2.06
N GLY A 366 -0.43 -5.09 2.64
CA GLY A 366 -1.77 -4.66 2.25
C GLY A 366 -2.20 -3.38 2.96
N ASP A 367 -3.16 -2.65 2.40
CA ASP A 367 -3.76 -1.47 3.07
C ASP A 367 -4.83 -1.93 4.08
N PHE A 368 -4.37 -2.61 5.14
CA PHE A 368 -5.22 -3.24 6.16
C PHE A 368 -6.11 -2.26 6.94
N ARG A 369 -5.91 -0.95 6.78
CA ARG A 369 -6.72 0.12 7.39
C ARG A 369 -7.51 0.93 6.38
N ASN A 370 -7.36 0.69 5.07
CA ASN A 370 -7.96 1.45 3.97
C ASN A 370 -7.74 2.96 4.09
N ILE A 371 -6.47 3.35 4.28
CA ILE A 371 -6.02 4.75 4.38
C ILE A 371 -5.08 5.17 3.24
N GLY A 372 -4.90 4.32 2.24
CA GLY A 372 -3.98 4.52 1.12
C GLY A 372 -2.51 4.30 1.47
N ILE A 373 -2.21 3.61 2.58
CA ILE A 373 -0.83 3.36 3.06
C ILE A 373 -0.68 1.85 3.29
N ILE A 374 0.29 1.24 2.63
CA ILE A 374 0.51 -0.20 2.74
C ILE A 374 1.15 -0.55 4.10
N ASP A 375 0.44 -1.38 4.86
CA ASP A 375 0.84 -1.97 6.13
C ASP A 375 1.39 -3.38 5.92
N LEU A 376 2.04 -3.95 6.96
CA LEU A 376 2.77 -5.20 6.84
C LEU A 376 2.51 -6.14 8.02
N VAL A 377 2.50 -7.43 7.71
CA VAL A 377 2.25 -8.55 8.61
C VAL A 377 3.45 -9.48 8.54
N VAL A 378 4.19 -9.61 9.65
CA VAL A 378 5.38 -10.48 9.73
C VAL A 378 5.11 -11.68 10.61
N LEU A 379 5.29 -12.90 10.09
CA LEU A 379 5.09 -14.14 10.85
C LEU A 379 6.39 -14.58 11.53
N ASN A 380 6.40 -14.64 12.87
CA ASN A 380 7.57 -15.00 13.68
C ASN A 380 7.49 -16.43 14.20
N TYR A 381 8.21 -17.34 13.55
CA TYR A 381 8.09 -18.78 13.76
C TYR A 381 8.42 -19.22 15.20
N ASP A 382 9.50 -18.68 15.77
CA ASP A 382 9.99 -19.05 17.11
C ASP A 382 9.39 -18.17 18.24
N GLU A 383 8.74 -17.05 17.88
CA GLU A 383 8.05 -16.15 18.82
C GLU A 383 6.58 -16.55 19.04
N GLN A 384 6.00 -17.34 18.13
CA GLN A 384 4.57 -17.68 18.09
C GLN A 384 3.67 -16.44 17.95
N SER A 385 4.12 -15.47 17.14
CA SER A 385 3.48 -14.17 17.00
C SER A 385 3.48 -13.63 15.58
N VAL A 386 2.66 -12.60 15.39
CA VAL A 386 2.67 -11.70 14.25
C VAL A 386 3.08 -10.31 14.73
N ASP A 387 4.07 -9.69 14.08
CA ASP A 387 4.29 -8.26 14.19
C ASP A 387 3.44 -7.54 13.14
N LEU A 388 2.57 -6.64 13.58
CA LEU A 388 1.92 -5.67 12.71
C LEU A 388 2.79 -4.41 12.63
N LEU A 389 3.36 -4.17 11.46
CA LEU A 389 4.13 -2.97 11.16
C LEU A 389 3.24 -2.00 10.40
N LEU A 390 2.74 -0.98 11.09
CA LEU A 390 1.91 0.04 10.47
C LEU A 390 2.76 1.12 9.79
N GLY A 391 2.46 1.36 8.53
CA GLY A 391 3.00 2.45 7.74
C GLY A 391 2.41 3.79 8.15
N ASN A 392 3.11 4.87 7.77
CA ASN A 392 2.62 6.23 7.92
C ASN A 392 3.15 7.13 6.79
N SER A 393 2.53 8.31 6.64
CA SER A 393 2.84 9.35 5.63
C SER A 393 4.21 10.03 5.79
N LYS A 394 5.15 9.40 6.48
CA LYS A 394 6.58 9.77 6.59
C LYS A 394 7.51 8.63 6.15
N ASN A 395 6.96 7.58 5.54
CA ASN A 395 7.68 6.41 5.01
C ASN A 395 8.43 5.67 6.12
N THR A 396 7.82 5.59 7.31
CA THR A 396 8.38 4.88 8.47
C THR A 396 7.37 3.87 8.97
N TYR A 397 7.85 2.67 9.30
CA TYR A 397 7.04 1.65 9.94
C TYR A 397 7.19 1.71 11.44
N GLN A 398 6.09 1.65 12.18
CA GLN A 398 6.08 1.43 13.61
C GLN A 398 5.49 0.05 13.88
N THR A 399 6.21 -0.79 14.64
CA THR A 399 5.63 -1.99 15.25
C THR A 399 4.61 -1.53 16.27
N GLU A 400 3.32 -1.60 15.94
CA GLU A 400 2.26 -1.07 16.80
C GLU A 400 1.74 -2.16 17.74
N ILE A 401 1.34 -3.30 17.18
CA ILE A 401 0.72 -4.41 17.91
C ILE A 401 1.40 -5.72 17.53
N ILE A 402 1.64 -6.55 18.55
CA ILE A 402 2.05 -7.94 18.40
C ILE A 402 0.82 -8.80 18.70
N HIS A 403 0.43 -9.65 17.75
CA HIS A 403 -0.67 -10.59 17.92
C HIS A 403 -0.12 -11.99 18.20
N ASP A 404 -0.58 -12.62 19.28
CA ASP A 404 -0.28 -14.03 19.56
C ASP A 404 -0.94 -14.93 18.49
N THR A 405 -0.20 -15.94 18.02
CA THR A 405 -0.70 -17.03 17.15
C THR A 405 -0.66 -18.37 17.89
N GLY A 406 -0.94 -19.46 17.19
CA GLY A 406 -0.51 -20.79 17.66
C GLY A 406 0.97 -21.03 17.38
N SER A 407 1.48 -22.18 17.84
CA SER A 407 2.87 -22.60 17.68
C SER A 407 3.27 -22.77 16.21
N ALA A 408 4.43 -22.20 15.84
CA ALA A 408 5.01 -22.27 14.50
C ALA A 408 4.07 -21.76 13.38
N PRO A 409 3.74 -20.45 13.38
CA PRO A 409 3.07 -19.83 12.24
C PRO A 409 3.94 -20.00 10.98
N SER A 410 3.37 -20.56 9.92
CA SER A 410 4.14 -21.09 8.77
C SER A 410 3.72 -20.54 7.40
N PHE A 411 2.46 -20.14 7.24
CA PHE A 411 1.91 -19.55 6.02
C PHE A 411 0.83 -18.53 6.42
N ALA A 412 0.65 -17.49 5.61
CA ALA A 412 -0.38 -16.47 5.79
C ALA A 412 -1.13 -16.24 4.47
N PHE A 413 -2.42 -15.96 4.56
CA PHE A 413 -3.32 -15.69 3.46
C PHE A 413 -4.22 -14.51 3.82
N THR A 414 -4.54 -13.65 2.85
CA THR A 414 -5.37 -12.46 3.05
C THR A 414 -6.56 -12.45 2.10
N HIS A 415 -7.73 -12.14 2.64
CA HIS A 415 -9.01 -12.06 1.93
C HIS A 415 -9.98 -11.24 2.76
N ASP A 416 -10.99 -10.64 2.14
CA ASP A 416 -12.16 -10.11 2.86
C ASP A 416 -13.04 -11.30 3.28
N ILE A 417 -12.94 -11.78 4.52
CA ILE A 417 -13.70 -12.93 5.05
C ILE A 417 -14.88 -12.42 5.88
N SER A 418 -14.74 -11.24 6.49
CA SER A 418 -15.79 -10.47 7.15
C SER A 418 -16.95 -10.15 6.20
N GLY A 419 -16.66 -9.89 4.93
CA GLY A 419 -17.59 -9.43 3.90
C GLY A 419 -17.83 -7.92 3.92
N ASP A 420 -16.93 -7.12 4.49
CA ASP A 420 -17.06 -5.66 4.63
C ASP A 420 -16.16 -4.83 3.70
N GLY A 421 -15.32 -5.49 2.91
CA GLY A 421 -14.44 -4.89 1.90
C GLY A 421 -12.99 -4.69 2.35
N LEU A 422 -12.61 -5.14 3.55
CA LEU A 422 -11.25 -5.02 4.09
C LEU A 422 -10.56 -6.39 4.21
N PRO A 423 -9.23 -6.48 4.01
CA PRO A 423 -8.54 -7.76 3.98
C PRO A 423 -8.19 -8.29 5.40
N ASP A 424 -8.90 -9.32 5.84
CA ASP A 424 -8.55 -10.15 7.01
C ASP A 424 -7.29 -11.01 6.76
N ILE A 425 -6.76 -11.63 7.81
CA ILE A 425 -5.60 -12.54 7.74
C ILE A 425 -5.93 -13.93 8.33
N ILE A 426 -5.64 -14.99 7.58
CA ILE A 426 -5.57 -16.38 8.06
C ILE A 426 -4.10 -16.81 8.15
N ILE A 427 -3.73 -17.51 9.23
CA ILE A 427 -2.37 -18.01 9.48
C ILE A 427 -2.42 -19.49 9.87
N THR A 428 -1.56 -20.33 9.28
CA THR A 428 -1.45 -21.75 9.66
C THR A 428 -0.44 -21.95 10.79
N ASN A 429 -0.89 -22.50 11.92
CA ASN A 429 -0.07 -22.79 13.10
C ASN A 429 0.36 -24.26 13.06
N LYS A 430 1.53 -24.53 12.46
CA LYS A 430 1.91 -25.87 12.03
C LYS A 430 1.96 -26.88 13.18
N ASN A 431 2.50 -26.49 14.35
CA ASN A 431 2.74 -27.42 15.45
C ASN A 431 1.50 -27.67 16.33
N ASP A 432 0.54 -26.75 16.35
CA ASP A 432 -0.69 -26.89 17.15
C ASP A 432 -1.84 -27.57 16.39
N GLY A 433 -1.76 -27.60 15.05
CA GLY A 433 -2.84 -28.11 14.22
C GLY A 433 -4.04 -27.18 14.10
N THR A 434 -3.79 -25.87 14.21
CA THR A 434 -4.81 -24.81 14.18
C THR A 434 -4.53 -23.80 13.05
N ILE A 435 -5.54 -23.01 12.70
CA ILE A 435 -5.34 -21.70 12.10
C ILE A 435 -5.59 -20.60 13.14
N SER A 436 -4.88 -19.49 13.00
CA SER A 436 -5.17 -18.21 13.63
C SER A 436 -5.87 -17.31 12.60
N VAL A 437 -6.93 -16.63 13.00
CA VAL A 437 -7.68 -15.67 12.18
C VAL A 437 -7.64 -14.33 12.89
N LEU A 438 -7.15 -13.32 12.19
CA LEU A 438 -7.13 -11.92 12.62
C LEU A 438 -8.09 -11.20 11.69
N LEU A 439 -9.25 -10.79 12.22
CA LEU A 439 -10.18 -9.94 11.49
C LEU A 439 -9.76 -8.48 11.63
N ASP A 440 -9.96 -7.65 10.62
CA ASP A 440 -9.63 -6.23 10.70
C ASP A 440 -10.57 -5.46 11.66
N ASN A 441 -10.30 -4.18 11.90
CA ASN A 441 -11.23 -3.26 12.54
C ASN A 441 -11.20 -1.90 11.80
N PRO A 442 -12.28 -1.50 11.09
CA PRO A 442 -12.26 -0.35 10.19
C PRO A 442 -11.75 0.96 10.84
N GLY A 443 -10.59 1.42 10.37
CA GLY A 443 -9.96 2.67 10.83
C GLY A 443 -9.14 2.60 12.12
N ASP A 444 -8.83 1.39 12.61
CA ASP A 444 -8.00 1.16 13.80
C ASP A 444 -6.86 0.16 13.49
N SER A 445 -6.96 -1.08 13.96
CA SER A 445 -5.95 -2.15 13.82
C SER A 445 -6.66 -3.52 13.80
N PHE A 446 -6.00 -4.66 14.02
CA PHE A 446 -6.69 -5.97 14.01
C PHE A 446 -7.46 -6.30 15.31
N GLN A 447 -8.56 -7.04 15.17
CA GLN A 447 -9.28 -7.68 16.29
C GLN A 447 -8.41 -8.74 17.00
N SER A 448 -8.82 -9.14 18.21
CA SER A 448 -8.16 -10.23 18.94
C SER A 448 -8.16 -11.54 18.14
N THR A 449 -6.99 -12.17 18.03
CA THR A 449 -6.80 -13.43 17.29
C THR A 449 -7.79 -14.51 17.75
N THR A 450 -8.53 -15.09 16.80
CA THR A 450 -9.38 -16.27 17.06
C THR A 450 -8.72 -17.51 16.46
N THR A 451 -8.70 -18.64 17.18
CA THR A 451 -8.06 -19.88 16.72
C THR A 451 -9.06 -21.00 16.46
N TYR A 452 -8.83 -21.75 15.38
CA TYR A 452 -9.70 -22.84 14.92
C TYR A 452 -8.88 -24.12 14.67
N ALA A 453 -9.34 -25.27 15.18
CA ALA A 453 -8.66 -26.55 15.00
C ALA A 453 -8.97 -27.18 13.63
N VAL A 454 -7.94 -27.56 12.87
CA VAL A 454 -8.07 -27.96 11.46
C VAL A 454 -7.53 -29.36 11.12
N GLY A 455 -6.44 -29.78 11.75
CA GLY A 455 -5.74 -31.05 11.48
C GLY A 455 -4.24 -30.92 11.73
N GLN A 456 -3.47 -32.00 11.59
CA GLN A 456 -2.03 -32.02 11.89
C GLN A 456 -1.18 -31.39 10.77
N SER A 457 -0.25 -30.52 11.16
CA SER A 457 0.62 -29.75 10.26
C SER A 457 -0.14 -29.02 9.14
N PRO A 458 -1.00 -28.02 9.45
CA PRO A 458 -1.55 -27.14 8.43
C PRO A 458 -0.41 -26.35 7.75
N VAL A 459 -0.41 -26.31 6.42
CA VAL A 459 0.69 -25.75 5.61
C VAL A 459 0.26 -24.78 4.50
N SER A 460 -1.00 -24.81 4.08
CA SER A 460 -1.53 -23.94 3.02
C SER A 460 -3.04 -23.78 3.20
N VAL A 461 -3.59 -22.64 2.78
CA VAL A 461 -5.00 -22.29 2.94
C VAL A 461 -5.49 -21.45 1.76
N VAL A 462 -6.76 -21.61 1.40
CA VAL A 462 -7.53 -20.72 0.50
C VAL A 462 -8.89 -20.39 1.14
N SER A 463 -9.48 -19.26 0.76
CA SER A 463 -10.86 -18.89 1.11
C SER A 463 -11.69 -18.54 -0.12
N GLY A 464 -13.01 -18.60 0.03
CA GLY A 464 -13.97 -18.37 -1.06
C GLY A 464 -15.35 -18.93 -0.71
N ASP A 465 -16.38 -18.59 -1.48
CA ASP A 465 -17.72 -19.16 -1.30
C ASP A 465 -17.78 -20.61 -1.86
N PHE A 466 -17.31 -21.57 -1.06
CA PHE A 466 -17.32 -23.00 -1.38
C PHE A 466 -18.71 -23.65 -1.15
N THR A 467 -19.64 -22.96 -0.49
CA THR A 467 -21.01 -23.43 -0.25
C THR A 467 -22.05 -22.85 -1.20
N GLY A 468 -21.76 -21.75 -1.90
CA GLY A 468 -22.72 -20.99 -2.70
C GLY A 468 -23.74 -20.24 -1.84
N ASN A 469 -23.36 -19.78 -0.64
CA ASN A 469 -24.24 -19.08 0.30
C ASN A 469 -24.00 -17.56 0.38
N GLY A 470 -22.89 -17.05 -0.14
CA GLY A 470 -22.46 -15.66 -0.05
C GLY A 470 -21.62 -15.30 1.18
N ASP A 471 -21.25 -16.25 2.04
CA ASP A 471 -20.22 -16.10 3.08
C ASP A 471 -18.90 -16.72 2.58
N PHE A 472 -17.77 -16.24 3.10
CA PHE A 472 -16.45 -16.79 2.75
C PHE A 472 -16.08 -17.99 3.62
N ASP A 473 -16.12 -19.18 3.03
CA ASP A 473 -15.62 -20.42 3.60
C ASP A 473 -14.08 -20.53 3.48
N VAL A 474 -13.46 -21.47 4.21
CA VAL A 474 -11.99 -21.66 4.22
C VAL A 474 -11.61 -23.14 4.06
N ILE A 475 -10.67 -23.45 3.15
CA ILE A 475 -10.09 -24.80 3.01
C ILE A 475 -8.60 -24.78 3.38
N VAL A 476 -8.21 -25.57 4.39
CA VAL A 476 -6.83 -25.73 4.87
C VAL A 476 -6.28 -27.10 4.50
N ALA A 477 -5.03 -27.17 4.03
CA ALA A 477 -4.29 -28.40 3.75
C ALA A 477 -3.47 -28.86 4.97
N ASN A 478 -3.73 -30.08 5.45
CA ASN A 478 -3.10 -30.71 6.62
C ASN A 478 -2.09 -31.79 6.17
N TYR A 479 -0.80 -31.47 6.27
CA TYR A 479 0.30 -32.25 5.70
C TYR A 479 0.42 -33.66 6.30
N ASP A 480 0.38 -33.81 7.62
CA ASP A 480 0.61 -35.12 8.27
C ASP A 480 -0.65 -36.00 8.31
N ASP A 481 -1.84 -35.39 8.36
CA ASP A 481 -3.12 -36.10 8.31
C ASP A 481 -3.49 -36.60 6.90
N ASN A 482 -2.90 -36.01 5.84
CA ASN A 482 -3.26 -36.28 4.44
C ASN A 482 -4.73 -35.86 4.14
N THR A 483 -5.13 -34.71 4.66
CA THR A 483 -6.50 -34.19 4.54
C THR A 483 -6.54 -32.72 4.15
N LEU A 484 -7.67 -32.33 3.55
CA LEU A 484 -8.14 -30.95 3.56
C LEU A 484 -9.23 -30.79 4.64
N ARG A 485 -9.31 -29.59 5.20
CA ARG A 485 -10.34 -29.17 6.15
C ARG A 485 -11.09 -27.97 5.57
N LEU A 486 -12.36 -28.17 5.21
CA LEU A 486 -13.29 -27.09 4.89
C LEU A 486 -13.99 -26.64 6.18
N LEU A 487 -13.78 -25.38 6.55
CA LEU A 487 -14.47 -24.66 7.62
C LEU A 487 -15.57 -23.80 7.00
N PHE A 488 -16.80 -23.90 7.51
CA PHE A 488 -17.92 -23.13 7.00
C PHE A 488 -17.97 -21.72 7.60
N GLY A 489 -18.03 -20.70 6.74
CA GLY A 489 -17.98 -19.28 7.10
C GLY A 489 -19.32 -18.68 7.50
N THR A 490 -19.26 -17.62 8.29
CA THR A 490 -20.35 -16.67 8.55
C THR A 490 -19.73 -15.36 9.03
N ALA A 491 -19.63 -14.34 8.16
CA ALA A 491 -19.01 -13.02 8.42
C ALA A 491 -17.72 -13.09 9.28
N GLY A 492 -16.62 -13.56 8.68
CA GLY A 492 -15.30 -13.66 9.32
C GLY A 492 -15.14 -14.78 10.36
N ARG A 493 -16.21 -15.52 10.69
CA ARG A 493 -16.19 -16.55 11.75
C ARG A 493 -16.53 -17.92 11.19
N PHE A 494 -15.81 -18.94 11.69
CA PHE A 494 -16.01 -20.32 11.27
C PHE A 494 -16.85 -21.14 12.25
N SER A 495 -17.67 -22.04 11.69
CA SER A 495 -18.53 -22.96 12.43
C SER A 495 -17.75 -24.10 13.11
N GLU A 496 -18.29 -24.63 14.21
CA GLU A 496 -17.83 -25.92 14.77
C GLU A 496 -18.16 -27.10 13.86
N ILE A 497 -19.08 -26.92 12.89
CA ILE A 497 -19.34 -27.88 11.82
C ILE A 497 -18.34 -27.62 10.70
N PHE A 498 -17.67 -28.69 10.27
CA PHE A 498 -16.65 -28.67 9.22
C PHE A 498 -16.74 -29.94 8.37
N LEU A 499 -16.10 -29.94 7.20
CA LEU A 499 -15.86 -31.14 6.41
C LEU A 499 -14.36 -31.48 6.41
N THR A 500 -14.03 -32.74 6.65
CA THR A 500 -12.68 -33.28 6.42
C THR A 500 -12.70 -34.12 5.15
N ILE A 501 -11.81 -33.80 4.20
CA ILE A 501 -11.67 -34.48 2.91
C ILE A 501 -10.33 -35.21 2.90
N THR A 502 -10.29 -36.51 2.62
CA THR A 502 -9.02 -37.24 2.46
C THR A 502 -8.47 -37.03 1.05
N VAL A 503 -7.17 -36.74 0.94
CA VAL A 503 -6.47 -36.49 -0.34
C VAL A 503 -5.23 -37.39 -0.45
N GLY A 504 -4.32 -37.08 -1.39
CA GLY A 504 -3.05 -37.80 -1.56
C GLY A 504 -2.09 -37.58 -0.38
N LEU A 505 -0.96 -38.28 -0.42
CA LEU A 505 0.02 -38.24 0.67
C LEU A 505 0.75 -36.90 0.75
N GLN A 506 0.79 -36.32 1.94
CA GLN A 506 1.50 -35.07 2.25
C GLN A 506 1.06 -33.89 1.34
N PRO A 507 -0.20 -33.44 1.44
CA PRO A 507 -0.67 -32.24 0.75
C PRO A 507 0.16 -31.03 1.21
N ILE A 508 0.66 -30.24 0.26
CA ILE A 508 1.62 -29.16 0.52
C ILE A 508 1.10 -27.78 0.12
N TYR A 509 0.47 -27.64 -1.05
CA TYR A 509 -0.20 -26.40 -1.48
C TYR A 509 -1.57 -26.70 -2.09
N ILE A 510 -2.53 -25.84 -1.77
CA ILE A 510 -3.88 -25.82 -2.34
C ILE A 510 -4.09 -24.52 -3.12
N THR A 511 -4.81 -24.63 -4.24
CA THR A 511 -5.33 -23.50 -5.01
C THR A 511 -6.81 -23.72 -5.30
N SER A 512 -7.51 -22.68 -5.72
CA SER A 512 -8.94 -22.69 -6.03
C SER A 512 -9.23 -21.95 -7.33
N GLY A 513 -10.43 -22.15 -7.86
CA GLY A 513 -10.91 -21.58 -9.12
C GLY A 513 -12.22 -22.24 -9.53
N ASP A 514 -12.92 -21.69 -10.51
CA ASP A 514 -14.01 -22.41 -11.17
C ASP A 514 -13.37 -23.19 -12.34
N PHE A 515 -13.26 -24.52 -12.22
CA PHE A 515 -12.59 -25.35 -13.23
C PHE A 515 -13.56 -25.91 -14.28
N ASN A 516 -14.88 -25.73 -14.11
CA ASN A 516 -15.91 -26.27 -15.00
C ASN A 516 -16.90 -25.22 -15.54
N LEU A 517 -16.73 -23.95 -15.15
CA LEU A 517 -17.56 -22.80 -15.50
C LEU A 517 -19.03 -22.92 -15.05
N ASP A 518 -19.30 -23.63 -13.93
CA ASP A 518 -20.63 -23.80 -13.33
C ASP A 518 -20.99 -22.76 -12.24
N GLY A 519 -20.10 -21.80 -12.00
CA GLY A 519 -20.28 -20.64 -11.13
C GLY A 519 -20.00 -20.92 -9.65
N LYS A 520 -19.24 -21.97 -9.34
CA LYS A 520 -18.85 -22.36 -7.97
C LYS A 520 -17.33 -22.50 -7.87
N LEU A 521 -16.83 -22.40 -6.65
CA LEU A 521 -15.40 -22.52 -6.39
C LEU A 521 -14.99 -23.97 -6.16
N ASP A 522 -14.18 -24.51 -7.06
CA ASP A 522 -13.50 -25.80 -6.95
C ASP A 522 -12.15 -25.64 -6.22
N TRP A 523 -11.50 -26.75 -5.88
CA TRP A 523 -10.14 -26.77 -5.34
C TRP A 523 -9.23 -27.79 -6.02
N ALA A 524 -7.94 -27.48 -6.06
CA ALA A 524 -6.87 -28.37 -6.48
C ALA A 524 -5.73 -28.34 -5.45
N VAL A 525 -5.39 -29.49 -4.86
CA VAL A 525 -4.27 -29.63 -3.91
C VAL A 525 -3.19 -30.54 -4.50
N VAL A 526 -1.94 -30.14 -4.36
CA VAL A 526 -0.78 -30.94 -4.78
C VAL A 526 -0.14 -31.67 -3.59
N ASN A 527 0.20 -32.94 -3.81
CA ASN A 527 0.57 -33.92 -2.79
C ASN A 527 2.03 -34.35 -2.99
N TYR A 528 2.88 -33.99 -2.03
CA TYR A 528 4.34 -34.17 -2.09
C TYR A 528 4.77 -35.64 -1.98
N GLY A 529 4.02 -36.45 -1.21
CA GLY A 529 4.41 -37.80 -0.82
C GLY A 529 4.08 -38.90 -1.83
N ASP A 530 3.16 -38.65 -2.76
CA ASP A 530 2.78 -39.60 -3.82
C ASP A 530 2.82 -39.05 -5.26
N ASN A 531 3.29 -37.80 -5.42
CA ASN A 531 3.41 -37.08 -6.69
C ASN A 531 2.07 -36.96 -7.44
N THR A 532 1.03 -36.46 -6.78
CA THR A 532 -0.30 -36.24 -7.37
C THR A 532 -0.83 -34.82 -7.19
N ILE A 533 -1.77 -34.44 -8.05
CA ILE A 533 -2.78 -33.41 -7.75
C ILE A 533 -4.09 -34.14 -7.46
N HIS A 534 -4.81 -33.73 -6.42
CA HIS A 534 -6.23 -34.04 -6.23
C HIS A 534 -7.05 -32.80 -6.56
N VAL A 535 -8.05 -32.93 -7.44
CA VAL A 535 -9.00 -31.85 -7.81
C VAL A 535 -10.39 -32.23 -7.31
N GLY A 536 -11.03 -31.37 -6.52
CA GLY A 536 -12.39 -31.55 -6.02
C GLY A 536 -13.34 -30.54 -6.64
N ILE A 537 -14.24 -31.04 -7.49
CA ILE A 537 -15.26 -30.24 -8.19
C ILE A 537 -16.48 -30.02 -7.28
N ALA A 538 -16.93 -28.79 -7.13
CA ALA A 538 -18.03 -28.38 -6.27
C ALA A 538 -19.39 -28.72 -6.88
N ARG A 539 -20.31 -29.18 -6.04
CA ARG A 539 -21.74 -29.32 -6.35
C ARG A 539 -22.60 -28.30 -5.58
N GLY A 540 -21.97 -27.44 -4.78
CA GLY A 540 -22.61 -26.49 -3.87
C GLY A 540 -22.87 -27.08 -2.49
N PHE A 541 -23.22 -26.21 -1.53
CA PHE A 541 -23.43 -26.53 -0.11
C PHE A 541 -22.24 -27.27 0.55
N GLY A 542 -21.01 -27.01 0.11
CA GLY A 542 -19.80 -27.64 0.63
C GLY A 542 -19.63 -29.11 0.22
N ILE A 543 -20.42 -29.58 -0.75
CA ILE A 543 -20.35 -30.94 -1.28
C ILE A 543 -19.48 -30.92 -2.54
N PHE A 544 -18.46 -31.77 -2.58
CA PHE A 544 -17.61 -31.99 -3.74
C PHE A 544 -17.84 -33.38 -4.35
N GLU A 545 -17.47 -33.54 -5.61
CA GLU A 545 -17.34 -34.85 -6.25
C GLU A 545 -16.16 -35.64 -5.67
N ASN A 546 -16.09 -36.94 -5.97
CA ASN A 546 -14.90 -37.73 -5.66
C ASN A 546 -13.69 -37.11 -6.37
N SER A 547 -12.65 -36.76 -5.61
CA SER A 547 -11.52 -36.00 -6.13
C SER A 547 -10.86 -36.72 -7.32
N GLN A 548 -10.72 -36.01 -8.44
CA GLN A 548 -10.00 -36.49 -9.61
C GLN A 548 -8.50 -36.47 -9.31
N ILE A 549 -7.75 -37.49 -9.75
CA ILE A 549 -6.35 -37.69 -9.36
C ILE A 549 -5.45 -37.66 -10.58
N TYR A 550 -4.60 -36.63 -10.65
CA TYR A 550 -3.60 -36.45 -11.71
C TYR A 550 -2.22 -36.80 -11.19
N LYS A 551 -1.41 -37.49 -12.00
CA LYS A 551 -0.01 -37.77 -11.66
C LYS A 551 0.89 -36.68 -12.20
N VAL A 552 1.80 -36.21 -11.36
CA VAL A 552 2.78 -35.17 -11.70
C VAL A 552 4.22 -35.67 -11.57
N GLY A 553 5.19 -34.77 -11.66
CA GLY A 553 6.61 -35.08 -11.48
C GLY A 553 7.00 -35.34 -10.02
N ASP A 554 8.22 -35.81 -9.81
CA ASP A 554 8.72 -36.14 -8.48
C ASP A 554 8.85 -34.91 -7.57
N HIS A 555 8.33 -35.02 -6.34
CA HIS A 555 8.35 -34.00 -5.29
C HIS A 555 7.79 -32.65 -5.79
N PRO A 556 6.48 -32.54 -6.04
CA PRO A 556 5.84 -31.27 -6.34
C PRO A 556 5.84 -30.36 -5.12
N ILE A 557 6.16 -29.07 -5.31
CA ILE A 557 6.33 -28.09 -4.21
C ILE A 557 5.46 -26.85 -4.31
N ALA A 558 4.79 -26.61 -5.43
CA ALA A 558 3.86 -25.50 -5.62
C ALA A 558 2.83 -25.84 -6.72
N ILE A 559 1.64 -25.26 -6.63
CA ILE A 559 0.58 -25.33 -7.64
C ILE A 559 -0.06 -23.94 -7.82
N ALA A 560 -0.45 -23.60 -9.05
CA ALA A 560 -1.19 -22.37 -9.38
C ALA A 560 -2.21 -22.63 -10.49
N SER A 561 -3.34 -21.92 -10.45
CA SER A 561 -4.41 -21.93 -11.46
C SER A 561 -4.41 -20.64 -12.28
N THR A 562 -4.41 -20.74 -13.61
CA THR A 562 -4.52 -19.58 -14.52
C THR A 562 -4.82 -20.04 -15.95
N ASP A 563 -5.48 -19.23 -16.76
CA ASP A 563 -5.66 -19.50 -18.20
C ASP A 563 -4.35 -19.17 -18.95
N LEU A 564 -3.71 -20.18 -19.55
CA LEU A 564 -2.46 -20.06 -20.31
C LEU A 564 -2.66 -20.12 -21.84
N ASN A 565 -3.89 -20.31 -22.30
CA ASN A 565 -4.20 -20.59 -23.70
C ASN A 565 -5.28 -19.66 -24.31
N HIS A 566 -5.91 -18.85 -23.47
CA HIS A 566 -6.96 -17.88 -23.76
C HIS A 566 -8.26 -18.50 -24.30
N ASP A 567 -8.68 -19.61 -23.68
CA ASP A 567 -9.99 -20.26 -23.89
C ASP A 567 -11.01 -20.03 -22.75
N GLU A 568 -10.67 -19.17 -21.79
CA GLU A 568 -11.48 -18.84 -20.59
C GLU A 568 -11.57 -19.99 -19.55
N ILE A 569 -10.79 -21.07 -19.71
CA ILE A 569 -10.68 -22.18 -18.75
C ILE A 569 -9.37 -22.07 -17.96
N LEU A 570 -9.40 -22.36 -16.65
CA LEU A 570 -8.21 -22.33 -15.81
C LEU A 570 -7.36 -23.60 -16.00
N ASP A 571 -6.12 -23.42 -16.47
CA ASP A 571 -5.08 -24.46 -16.51
C ASP A 571 -4.37 -24.58 -15.14
N LEU A 572 -3.69 -25.71 -14.89
CA LEU A 572 -2.88 -25.93 -13.69
C LEU A 572 -1.38 -26.00 -13.98
N ILE A 573 -0.60 -25.18 -13.26
CA ILE A 573 0.87 -25.19 -13.24
C ILE A 573 1.33 -25.88 -11.97
N VAL A 574 2.32 -26.79 -12.07
CA VAL A 574 2.95 -27.44 -10.90
C VAL A 574 4.48 -27.39 -10.99
N VAL A 575 5.14 -26.97 -9.90
CA VAL A 575 6.61 -26.98 -9.81
C VAL A 575 7.09 -28.31 -9.22
N ASN A 576 7.77 -29.13 -10.02
CA ASN A 576 8.26 -30.45 -9.63
C ASN A 576 9.76 -30.38 -9.26
N TYR A 577 10.06 -30.19 -7.96
CA TYR A 577 11.43 -29.99 -7.47
C TYR A 577 12.35 -31.18 -7.77
N GLY A 578 11.86 -32.41 -7.52
CA GLY A 578 12.63 -33.64 -7.75
C GLY A 578 12.95 -33.90 -9.21
N ASN A 579 12.12 -33.43 -10.14
CA ASN A 579 12.40 -33.51 -11.59
C ASN A 579 13.01 -32.24 -12.18
N ASN A 580 13.15 -31.15 -11.41
CA ASN A 580 13.73 -29.88 -11.86
C ASN A 580 12.99 -29.31 -13.09
N ASN A 581 11.65 -29.44 -13.09
CA ASN A 581 10.76 -29.07 -14.18
C ASN A 581 9.48 -28.37 -13.68
N VAL A 582 8.81 -27.67 -14.58
CA VAL A 582 7.43 -27.21 -14.43
C VAL A 582 6.53 -28.14 -15.24
N GLY A 583 5.44 -28.58 -14.62
CA GLY A 583 4.32 -29.25 -15.26
C GLY A 583 3.22 -28.26 -15.61
N VAL A 584 2.60 -28.47 -16.78
CA VAL A 584 1.37 -27.79 -17.19
C VAL A 584 0.33 -28.87 -17.49
N LEU A 585 -0.84 -28.77 -16.88
CA LEU A 585 -2.01 -29.59 -17.16
C LEU A 585 -3.10 -28.65 -17.66
N LEU A 586 -3.46 -28.77 -18.94
CA LEU A 586 -4.50 -27.91 -19.51
C LEU A 586 -5.88 -28.29 -18.98
N GLY A 587 -6.75 -27.31 -18.80
CA GLY A 587 -8.15 -27.52 -18.44
C GLY A 587 -8.96 -28.23 -19.54
N ASN A 588 -10.18 -28.60 -19.19
CA ASN A 588 -11.27 -28.97 -20.11
C ASN A 588 -12.59 -28.43 -19.50
N ASP A 589 -13.61 -28.25 -20.34
CA ASP A 589 -14.91 -27.64 -19.98
C ASP A 589 -15.81 -28.48 -19.04
N ASP A 590 -15.27 -29.56 -18.45
CA ASP A 590 -15.93 -30.44 -17.50
C ASP A 590 -15.22 -30.55 -16.13
N GLY A 591 -14.21 -29.70 -15.87
CA GLY A 591 -13.40 -29.75 -14.65
C GLY A 591 -12.39 -30.89 -14.62
N THR A 592 -12.20 -31.61 -15.73
CA THR A 592 -11.08 -32.54 -15.90
C THR A 592 -9.87 -31.82 -16.48
N PHE A 593 -8.67 -32.38 -16.29
CA PHE A 593 -7.42 -31.86 -16.83
C PHE A 593 -6.74 -32.83 -17.81
N GLN A 594 -6.01 -32.26 -18.77
CA GLN A 594 -5.17 -33.00 -19.71
C GLN A 594 -3.89 -33.53 -19.02
N ALA A 595 -3.24 -34.51 -19.63
CA ALA A 595 -2.02 -35.11 -19.07
C ALA A 595 -0.84 -34.12 -19.07
N GLN A 596 -0.07 -34.07 -17.97
CA GLN A 596 1.02 -33.11 -17.78
C GLN A 596 2.01 -33.05 -18.94
N ILE A 597 2.20 -31.86 -19.49
CA ILE A 597 3.34 -31.49 -20.34
C ILE A 597 4.44 -30.92 -19.43
N SER A 598 5.69 -31.37 -19.59
CA SER A 598 6.78 -31.05 -18.65
C SER A 598 7.90 -30.26 -19.30
N TYR A 599 8.24 -29.10 -18.72
CA TYR A 599 9.26 -28.17 -19.19
C TYR A 599 10.43 -28.14 -18.21
N GLY A 600 11.59 -28.68 -18.60
CA GLY A 600 12.79 -28.72 -17.76
C GLY A 600 13.38 -27.34 -17.53
N VAL A 601 13.27 -26.81 -16.29
CA VAL A 601 13.61 -25.42 -15.96
C VAL A 601 15.06 -25.28 -15.51
N GLY A 602 15.58 -26.25 -14.76
CA GLY A 602 16.92 -26.23 -14.15
C GLY A 602 16.90 -26.54 -12.65
N ILE A 603 18.10 -26.63 -12.06
CA ILE A 603 18.30 -27.34 -10.79
C ILE A 603 17.85 -26.51 -9.59
N GLY A 604 16.94 -27.09 -8.80
CA GLY A 604 16.39 -26.51 -7.57
C GLY A 604 15.53 -25.26 -7.81
N PRO A 605 14.37 -25.38 -8.50
CA PRO A 605 13.38 -24.32 -8.51
C PRO A 605 12.89 -24.04 -7.08
N ASN A 606 12.77 -22.77 -6.68
CA ASN A 606 12.43 -22.39 -5.31
C ASN A 606 11.21 -21.48 -5.21
N ASP A 607 11.14 -20.44 -6.04
CA ASP A 607 10.04 -19.47 -6.11
C ASP A 607 9.60 -19.26 -7.58
N ILE A 608 8.37 -18.80 -7.80
CA ILE A 608 7.70 -18.72 -9.11
C ILE A 608 6.80 -17.49 -9.22
N VAL A 609 6.87 -16.80 -10.37
CA VAL A 609 5.94 -15.72 -10.75
C VAL A 609 5.48 -15.90 -12.19
N ILE A 610 4.29 -15.39 -12.51
CA ILE A 610 3.64 -15.50 -13.83
C ILE A 610 3.20 -14.10 -14.27
N ALA A 611 3.64 -13.65 -15.44
CA ALA A 611 3.27 -12.39 -16.05
C ALA A 611 3.67 -12.40 -17.54
N ASP A 612 3.26 -11.40 -18.32
CA ASP A 612 3.86 -11.19 -19.65
C ASP A 612 5.25 -10.54 -19.49
N PHE A 613 6.31 -11.27 -19.81
CA PHE A 613 7.70 -10.82 -19.72
C PHE A 613 8.28 -10.40 -21.09
N ASN A 614 7.47 -10.39 -22.15
CA ASN A 614 7.93 -10.04 -23.49
C ASN A 614 7.03 -9.06 -24.28
N ASN A 615 5.87 -8.69 -23.71
CA ASN A 615 4.84 -7.82 -24.27
C ASN A 615 4.23 -8.38 -25.58
N ASP A 616 3.98 -9.69 -25.62
CA ASP A 616 3.24 -10.36 -26.71
C ASP A 616 1.83 -10.85 -26.31
N ALA A 617 1.35 -10.39 -25.16
CA ALA A 617 0.03 -10.61 -24.56
C ALA A 617 -0.26 -12.08 -24.21
N LYS A 618 0.72 -12.75 -23.61
CA LYS A 618 0.65 -14.14 -23.13
C LYS A 618 1.30 -14.26 -21.75
N MET A 619 0.89 -15.28 -21.01
CA MET A 619 1.47 -15.57 -19.71
C MET A 619 2.82 -16.32 -19.86
N ASP A 620 3.91 -15.67 -19.47
CA ASP A 620 5.23 -16.25 -19.30
C ASP A 620 5.43 -16.66 -17.81
N ILE A 621 6.34 -17.59 -17.54
CA ILE A 621 6.68 -18.04 -16.17
C ILE A 621 8.15 -17.78 -15.88
N ALA A 622 8.45 -17.12 -14.75
CA ALA A 622 9.81 -16.96 -14.23
C ALA A 622 9.99 -17.71 -12.90
N LEU A 623 11.11 -18.42 -12.73
CA LEU A 623 11.45 -19.15 -11.50
C LEU A 623 12.87 -18.88 -11.01
N THR A 624 13.08 -18.80 -9.70
CA THR A 624 14.42 -18.80 -9.09
C THR A 624 15.00 -20.21 -9.04
N LEU A 625 16.25 -20.38 -9.49
CA LEU A 625 16.98 -21.65 -9.39
C LEU A 625 18.09 -21.55 -8.35
N LEU A 626 17.76 -21.96 -7.12
CA LEU A 626 18.62 -21.83 -5.94
C LEU A 626 20.00 -22.47 -6.17
N ASN A 627 20.04 -23.66 -6.78
CA ASN A 627 21.28 -24.41 -7.02
C ASN A 627 22.04 -23.98 -8.29
N GLU A 628 21.47 -23.16 -9.17
CA GLU A 628 22.13 -22.65 -10.39
C GLU A 628 22.54 -21.16 -10.31
N SER A 629 22.03 -20.38 -9.35
CA SER A 629 22.28 -18.93 -9.25
C SER A 629 21.76 -18.14 -10.47
N VAL A 630 20.59 -18.53 -10.97
CA VAL A 630 19.90 -17.90 -12.10
C VAL A 630 18.39 -17.78 -11.83
N VAL A 631 17.73 -16.85 -12.52
CA VAL A 631 16.30 -16.93 -12.82
C VAL A 631 16.14 -17.63 -14.17
N SER A 632 15.18 -18.55 -14.28
CA SER A 632 14.84 -19.28 -15.50
C SER A 632 13.47 -18.82 -15.98
N VAL A 633 13.37 -18.30 -17.21
CA VAL A 633 12.13 -17.74 -17.77
C VAL A 633 11.67 -18.58 -18.96
N LEU A 634 10.46 -19.12 -18.85
CA LEU A 634 9.75 -19.90 -19.85
C LEU A 634 8.74 -18.96 -20.50
N PHE A 635 8.90 -18.70 -21.80
CA PHE A 635 7.98 -17.83 -22.51
C PHE A 635 6.86 -18.63 -23.16
N GLY A 636 5.63 -18.17 -23.03
CA GLY A 636 4.42 -18.83 -23.53
C GLY A 636 4.33 -18.79 -25.06
N ASP A 637 3.75 -19.83 -25.65
CA ASP A 637 3.36 -19.80 -27.06
C ASP A 637 1.91 -19.31 -27.27
N GLY A 638 1.12 -19.22 -26.20
CA GLY A 638 -0.27 -18.76 -26.21
C GLY A 638 -1.29 -19.86 -26.49
N ASN A 639 -0.89 -21.13 -26.34
CA ASN A 639 -1.73 -22.32 -26.45
C ASN A 639 -1.48 -23.23 -25.22
N GLY A 640 -1.14 -22.63 -24.07
CA GLY A 640 -0.65 -23.34 -22.87
C GLY A 640 0.72 -24.02 -23.01
N GLY A 641 1.38 -23.87 -24.16
CA GLY A 641 2.73 -24.36 -24.41
C GLY A 641 3.80 -23.35 -24.05
N PHE A 642 5.01 -23.83 -23.73
CA PHE A 642 6.17 -22.98 -23.43
C PHE A 642 7.36 -23.28 -24.33
N ARG A 643 8.07 -22.25 -24.77
CA ARG A 643 9.36 -22.42 -25.45
C ARG A 643 10.44 -22.86 -24.45
N LYS A 644 11.58 -23.31 -24.97
CA LYS A 644 12.75 -23.62 -24.14
C LYS A 644 13.11 -22.41 -23.26
N PRO A 645 13.27 -22.58 -21.93
CA PRO A 645 13.60 -21.48 -21.04
C PRO A 645 14.99 -20.87 -21.30
N ASP A 646 15.04 -19.55 -21.10
CA ASP A 646 16.28 -18.77 -21.03
C ASP A 646 16.67 -18.52 -19.56
N LYS A 647 17.96 -18.31 -19.31
CA LYS A 647 18.52 -18.23 -17.95
C LYS A 647 19.31 -16.94 -17.73
N PHE A 648 18.87 -16.15 -16.76
CA PHE A 648 19.42 -14.84 -16.41
C PHE A 648 20.15 -14.92 -15.08
N LYS A 649 21.41 -14.48 -15.03
CA LYS A 649 22.29 -14.73 -13.88
C LYS A 649 22.05 -13.75 -12.73
N VAL A 650 21.84 -14.29 -11.52
CA VAL A 650 21.63 -13.54 -10.28
C VAL A 650 22.74 -13.85 -9.26
N GLY A 651 22.52 -13.64 -7.97
CA GLY A 651 23.43 -14.00 -6.90
C GLY A 651 23.36 -15.48 -6.53
N SER A 652 24.24 -15.90 -5.63
CA SER A 652 24.23 -17.27 -5.12
C SER A 652 23.00 -17.54 -4.25
N SER A 653 22.35 -18.67 -4.49
CA SER A 653 21.14 -19.12 -3.81
C SER A 653 20.00 -18.10 -3.88
N PRO A 654 19.43 -17.81 -5.06
CA PRO A 654 18.23 -16.99 -5.14
C PRO A 654 17.08 -17.66 -4.36
N SER A 655 16.45 -16.91 -3.46
CA SER A 655 15.48 -17.42 -2.48
C SER A 655 14.05 -17.03 -2.84
N SER A 656 13.78 -15.76 -3.14
CA SER A 656 12.43 -15.29 -3.51
C SER A 656 12.44 -14.30 -4.67
N LEU A 657 11.29 -14.18 -5.34
CA LEU A 657 11.07 -13.53 -6.62
C LEU A 657 9.75 -12.74 -6.59
N THR A 658 9.75 -11.48 -7.03
CA THR A 658 8.52 -10.71 -7.25
C THR A 658 8.60 -9.92 -8.56
N ALA A 659 7.45 -9.65 -9.18
CA ALA A 659 7.32 -9.10 -10.52
C ALA A 659 6.53 -7.78 -10.47
N ASN A 660 7.09 -6.69 -11.00
CA ASN A 660 6.43 -5.39 -11.04
C ASN A 660 7.13 -4.46 -12.05
N ASP A 661 6.54 -3.30 -12.37
CA ASP A 661 7.21 -2.26 -13.16
C ASP A 661 8.03 -1.34 -12.22
N PHE A 662 9.35 -1.55 -12.13
CA PHE A 662 10.23 -0.78 -11.25
C PHE A 662 10.79 0.50 -11.91
N ASN A 663 10.55 0.70 -13.21
CA ASN A 663 11.16 1.77 -14.01
C ASN A 663 10.15 2.70 -14.73
N ARG A 664 8.85 2.36 -14.65
CA ARG A 664 7.69 3.03 -15.26
C ARG A 664 7.69 3.08 -16.80
N ASP A 665 8.32 2.12 -17.48
CA ASP A 665 8.23 1.98 -18.95
C ASP A 665 7.02 1.14 -19.42
N GLY A 666 6.30 0.50 -18.50
CA GLY A 666 5.13 -0.34 -18.79
C GLY A 666 5.46 -1.80 -19.09
N ILE A 667 6.69 -2.25 -18.86
CA ILE A 667 7.13 -3.65 -18.98
C ILE A 667 7.39 -4.21 -17.58
N ILE A 668 7.04 -5.48 -17.35
CA ILE A 668 7.25 -6.12 -16.04
C ILE A 668 8.71 -6.53 -15.86
N ASP A 669 9.36 -5.91 -14.86
CA ASP A 669 10.68 -6.23 -14.31
C ASP A 669 10.58 -7.33 -13.23
N LEU A 670 11.73 -7.85 -12.77
CA LEU A 670 11.80 -8.84 -11.69
C LEU A 670 12.74 -8.40 -10.56
N ALA A 671 12.33 -8.57 -9.30
CA ALA A 671 13.17 -8.37 -8.11
C ALA A 671 13.48 -9.71 -7.42
N VAL A 672 14.74 -9.92 -7.03
CA VAL A 672 15.26 -11.20 -6.53
C VAL A 672 16.07 -11.04 -5.26
N THR A 673 15.79 -11.86 -4.24
CA THR A 673 16.68 -12.04 -3.08
C THR A 673 17.66 -13.19 -3.29
N ASN A 674 18.90 -13.02 -2.81
CA ASN A 674 20.01 -13.96 -2.97
C ASN A 674 20.58 -14.35 -1.58
N SER A 675 20.01 -15.39 -0.97
CA SER A 675 20.31 -15.81 0.41
C SER A 675 21.78 -16.16 0.65
N GLY A 676 22.45 -16.75 -0.34
CA GLY A 676 23.87 -17.14 -0.23
C GLY A 676 24.86 -15.99 -0.43
N GLU A 677 24.42 -14.88 -1.03
CA GLU A 677 25.25 -13.68 -1.25
C GLU A 677 24.93 -12.53 -0.26
N ASN A 678 23.89 -12.66 0.57
CA ASN A 678 23.31 -11.59 1.43
C ASN A 678 23.05 -10.29 0.64
N THR A 679 22.35 -10.43 -0.49
CA THR A 679 21.99 -9.32 -1.37
C THR A 679 20.60 -9.51 -1.97
N TRP A 680 20.07 -8.46 -2.58
CA TRP A 680 18.97 -8.52 -3.54
C TRP A 680 19.32 -7.67 -4.78
N GLU A 681 18.67 -7.95 -5.91
CA GLU A 681 18.91 -7.25 -7.17
C GLU A 681 17.64 -7.15 -8.02
N ILE A 682 17.58 -6.13 -8.89
CA ILE A 682 16.53 -5.97 -9.89
C ILE A 682 17.08 -6.44 -11.25
N LEU A 683 16.27 -7.22 -11.94
CA LEU A 683 16.46 -7.63 -13.33
C LEU A 683 15.53 -6.76 -14.18
N ILE A 684 16.08 -5.69 -14.76
CA ILE A 684 15.33 -4.81 -15.65
C ILE A 684 15.08 -5.53 -16.97
N ASN A 685 13.82 -5.62 -17.35
CA ASN A 685 13.37 -6.17 -18.62
C ASN A 685 13.62 -5.17 -19.75
N LEU A 686 13.87 -5.67 -20.96
CA LEU A 686 14.14 -4.84 -22.14
C LEU A 686 13.03 -4.95 -23.21
N GLY A 687 11.83 -5.39 -22.81
CA GLY A 687 10.63 -5.46 -23.66
C GLY A 687 10.75 -6.45 -24.82
N ASN A 688 11.61 -7.45 -24.68
CA ASN A 688 11.96 -8.41 -25.74
C ASN A 688 12.31 -9.80 -25.19
N GLY A 689 11.91 -10.09 -23.94
CA GLY A 689 12.27 -11.31 -23.22
C GLY A 689 13.74 -11.42 -22.84
N THR A 690 14.47 -10.30 -22.72
CA THR A 690 15.83 -10.27 -22.16
C THR A 690 15.93 -9.32 -20.98
N PHE A 691 16.59 -9.80 -19.92
CA PHE A 691 16.73 -9.10 -18.65
C PHE A 691 18.18 -8.67 -18.36
N ARG A 692 18.34 -7.58 -17.60
CA ARG A 692 19.62 -6.99 -17.22
C ARG A 692 19.62 -6.55 -15.76
N SER A 693 20.50 -7.15 -14.95
CA SER A 693 20.86 -6.65 -13.61
C SER A 693 22.10 -5.75 -13.71
N ASP A 694 21.94 -4.48 -13.34
CA ASP A 694 23.03 -3.50 -13.25
C ASP A 694 23.61 -3.39 -11.82
N PHE A 695 22.80 -3.61 -10.79
CA PHE A 695 23.10 -3.28 -9.40
C PHE A 695 22.76 -4.42 -8.44
N ARG A 696 23.56 -4.56 -7.37
CA ARG A 696 23.23 -5.43 -6.22
C ARG A 696 23.25 -4.65 -4.93
N TYR A 697 22.13 -4.69 -4.24
CA TYR A 697 21.90 -4.06 -2.95
C TYR A 697 22.21 -5.06 -1.84
N ALA A 698 22.82 -4.59 -0.74
CA ALA A 698 23.00 -5.43 0.44
C ALA A 698 21.65 -5.65 1.16
N SER A 699 21.46 -6.83 1.73
CA SER A 699 20.38 -7.13 2.68
C SER A 699 20.96 -7.30 4.10
N GLY A 700 20.11 -7.65 5.06
CA GLY A 700 20.55 -8.38 6.24
C GLY A 700 21.01 -9.80 5.89
N SER A 701 21.23 -10.61 6.91
CA SER A 701 21.69 -11.99 6.81
C SER A 701 20.56 -12.93 6.39
N ASN A 702 20.82 -13.82 5.42
CA ASN A 702 19.84 -14.77 4.89
C ASN A 702 18.50 -14.11 4.48
N PRO A 703 18.48 -13.28 3.42
CA PRO A 703 17.24 -12.74 2.87
C PRO A 703 16.33 -13.87 2.32
N VAL A 704 15.10 -13.95 2.83
CA VAL A 704 14.15 -15.06 2.55
C VAL A 704 12.94 -14.64 1.74
N SER A 705 12.49 -13.39 1.83
CA SER A 705 11.28 -12.88 1.15
C SER A 705 11.52 -11.46 0.64
N ILE A 706 10.88 -11.13 -0.48
CA ILE A 706 10.88 -9.80 -1.10
C ILE A 706 9.49 -9.46 -1.63
N VAL A 707 9.03 -8.24 -1.38
CA VAL A 707 7.75 -7.69 -1.87
C VAL A 707 7.97 -6.29 -2.45
N ALA A 708 7.06 -5.89 -3.34
CA ALA A 708 7.10 -4.62 -4.05
C ALA A 708 5.74 -3.93 -3.96
N ALA A 709 5.70 -2.68 -3.47
CA ALA A 709 4.51 -1.83 -3.41
C ALA A 709 4.90 -0.35 -3.31
N ASP A 710 3.96 0.57 -3.49
CA ASP A 710 4.14 2.00 -3.21
C ASP A 710 4.05 2.26 -1.69
N PHE A 711 5.06 1.79 -0.95
CA PHE A 711 5.12 1.90 0.53
C PHE A 711 5.26 3.36 1.02
N SER A 712 5.63 4.30 0.15
CA SER A 712 5.77 5.72 0.43
C SER A 712 4.62 6.61 -0.04
N VAL A 713 3.70 6.08 -0.84
CA VAL A 713 2.61 6.83 -1.50
C VAL A 713 3.12 7.97 -2.40
N ASP A 714 4.36 7.87 -2.90
CA ASP A 714 4.92 8.77 -3.92
C ASP A 714 4.70 8.25 -5.36
N GLY A 715 4.05 7.08 -5.47
CA GLY A 715 3.69 6.38 -6.70
C GLY A 715 4.83 5.55 -7.28
N LEU A 716 6.03 5.63 -6.73
CA LEU A 716 7.18 4.84 -7.18
C LEU A 716 7.07 3.43 -6.56
N MET A 717 7.60 2.43 -7.26
CA MET A 717 7.62 1.08 -6.72
C MET A 717 8.76 0.95 -5.71
N ASP A 718 8.41 0.91 -4.42
CA ASP A 718 9.33 0.65 -3.32
C ASP A 718 9.47 -0.88 -3.11
N VAL A 719 10.53 -1.29 -2.40
CA VAL A 719 10.83 -2.71 -2.13
C VAL A 719 11.02 -2.94 -0.64
N MET A 720 10.55 -4.09 -0.17
CA MET A 720 10.80 -4.56 1.18
C MET A 720 11.38 -5.99 1.19
N VAL A 721 12.37 -6.22 2.07
CA VAL A 721 13.07 -7.51 2.20
C VAL A 721 13.08 -7.98 3.66
N ILE A 722 12.69 -9.24 3.91
CA ILE A 722 12.94 -9.93 5.19
C ILE A 722 14.30 -10.59 5.15
N SER A 723 15.11 -10.35 6.18
CA SER A 723 16.36 -11.05 6.47
C SER A 723 16.21 -11.88 7.75
N GLN A 724 16.18 -13.21 7.61
CA GLN A 724 15.88 -14.15 8.69
C GLN A 724 17.07 -14.35 9.64
N GLY A 725 18.30 -14.23 9.13
CA GLY A 725 19.53 -14.48 9.89
C GLY A 725 19.88 -13.40 10.91
N ASP A 726 19.20 -12.26 10.88
CA ASP A 726 19.33 -11.15 11.83
C ASP A 726 17.99 -10.55 12.31
N ASN A 727 16.83 -11.16 11.95
CA ASN A 727 15.47 -10.73 12.32
C ASN A 727 15.18 -9.27 11.94
N ILE A 728 15.43 -8.92 10.67
CA ILE A 728 15.33 -7.55 10.16
C ILE A 728 14.36 -7.46 8.97
N VAL A 729 13.40 -6.55 9.09
CA VAL A 729 12.61 -6.03 7.96
C VAL A 729 13.29 -4.79 7.38
N SER A 730 13.38 -4.75 6.04
CA SER A 730 14.21 -3.81 5.30
C SER A 730 13.40 -3.02 4.28
N LEU A 731 12.91 -1.82 4.63
CA LEU A 731 12.33 -0.90 3.63
C LEU A 731 13.43 -0.24 2.80
N VAL A 732 13.32 -0.31 1.47
CA VAL A 732 14.18 0.43 0.53
C VAL A 732 13.31 1.11 -0.51
N LEU A 733 13.33 2.44 -0.50
CA LEU A 733 12.51 3.24 -1.40
C LEU A 733 13.07 3.24 -2.83
N GLY A 734 12.19 3.25 -3.83
CA GLY A 734 12.51 3.31 -5.26
C GLY A 734 12.82 4.73 -5.73
N ASN A 735 13.46 4.84 -6.90
CA ASN A 735 13.55 6.08 -7.68
C ASN A 735 12.62 6.06 -8.92
N GLY A 736 12.01 4.92 -9.22
CA GLY A 736 11.14 4.70 -10.39
C GLY A 736 11.86 4.79 -11.73
N ASP A 737 13.17 4.48 -11.75
CA ASP A 737 14.02 4.33 -12.94
C ASP A 737 14.70 2.94 -12.96
N GLY A 738 14.15 1.98 -12.22
CA GLY A 738 14.76 0.67 -11.95
C GLY A 738 15.83 0.70 -10.86
N THR A 739 16.20 1.86 -10.32
CA THR A 739 17.14 1.99 -9.21
C THR A 739 16.45 2.33 -7.89
N PHE A 740 17.09 1.93 -6.80
CA PHE A 740 16.62 2.11 -5.43
C PHE A 740 17.57 3.02 -4.62
N ARG A 741 17.08 3.61 -3.52
CA ARG A 741 17.72 4.69 -2.74
C ARG A 741 18.96 4.25 -1.91
N CYS A 742 19.92 3.58 -2.55
CA CYS A 742 21.32 3.53 -2.10
C CYS A 742 21.97 4.94 -2.28
N ARG A 743 21.57 5.92 -1.46
CA ARG A 743 22.24 7.23 -1.42
C ARG A 743 23.65 7.05 -0.88
N ILE A 744 24.66 7.26 -1.74
CA ILE A 744 26.08 7.26 -1.37
C ILE A 744 26.28 8.18 -0.15
N PRO A 745 26.67 7.64 1.03
CA PRO A 745 26.74 8.43 2.23
C PRO A 745 27.96 9.37 2.19
N TYR A 746 27.75 10.59 2.68
CA TYR A 746 28.85 11.51 2.98
C TYR A 746 29.66 10.95 4.15
N ARG A 747 30.76 10.25 3.83
CA ARG A 747 31.57 9.46 4.79
C ARG A 747 32.21 10.32 5.90
N ARG A 748 31.51 10.53 7.02
CA ARG A 748 32.15 10.94 8.29
C ARG A 748 32.84 9.75 8.97
N GLN A 749 34.12 9.90 9.28
CA GLN A 749 34.93 8.91 9.99
C GLN A 749 34.80 9.00 11.53
N MET A 750 33.66 9.44 12.06
CA MET A 750 33.54 9.81 13.47
C MET A 750 32.32 9.19 14.15
N GLN A 751 32.57 8.56 15.30
CA GLN A 751 31.53 8.03 16.19
C GLN A 751 30.87 9.20 16.92
N SER A 752 29.60 9.46 16.61
CA SER A 752 28.75 10.33 17.43
C SER A 752 28.08 9.52 18.55
N THR A 753 27.84 10.14 19.71
CA THR A 753 27.41 9.45 20.94
C THR A 753 25.99 9.76 21.41
N TRP A 754 25.43 10.90 20.98
CA TRP A 754 24.10 11.38 21.36
C TRP A 754 23.65 12.45 20.37
N MET A 755 22.33 12.62 20.20
CA MET A 755 21.74 13.58 19.28
C MET A 755 20.60 14.40 19.91
N THR A 756 20.29 15.55 19.32
CA THR A 756 19.07 16.35 19.56
C THR A 756 18.69 17.08 18.26
N THR A 757 17.45 17.54 18.13
CA THR A 757 16.89 18.13 16.90
C THR A 757 16.11 19.40 17.18
N GLY A 758 16.01 20.28 16.18
CA GLY A 758 15.27 21.54 16.27
C GLY A 758 15.60 22.48 15.11
N ASP A 759 14.83 23.55 14.97
CA ASP A 759 15.17 24.66 14.05
C ASP A 759 16.20 25.58 14.73
N PHE A 760 17.44 25.61 14.23
CA PHE A 760 18.50 26.49 14.74
C PHE A 760 18.81 27.68 13.83
N ASN A 761 18.29 27.72 12.59
CA ASN A 761 18.58 28.73 11.57
C ASN A 761 17.39 29.66 11.23
N GLY A 762 16.20 29.38 11.76
CA GLY A 762 14.95 30.11 11.55
C GLY A 762 14.21 29.77 10.26
N ASP A 763 14.59 28.72 9.53
CA ASP A 763 13.99 28.35 8.24
C ASP A 763 12.77 27.42 8.35
N ARG A 764 12.43 26.98 9.58
CA ARG A 764 11.32 26.08 9.96
C ARG A 764 11.50 24.61 9.59
N ASN A 765 12.66 24.21 9.09
CA ASN A 765 13.03 22.80 8.98
C ASN A 765 13.60 22.30 10.31
N LEU A 766 13.68 20.97 10.48
CA LEU A 766 14.34 20.37 11.64
C LEU A 766 15.80 20.06 11.30
N ASP A 767 16.72 20.80 11.92
CA ASP A 767 18.14 20.51 11.94
C ASP A 767 18.49 19.43 12.97
N LEU A 768 19.70 18.91 12.85
CA LEU A 768 20.24 17.84 13.68
C LEU A 768 21.55 18.26 14.35
N VAL A 769 21.62 18.13 15.69
CA VAL A 769 22.85 18.35 16.45
C VAL A 769 23.37 17.03 17.01
N LEU A 770 24.61 16.68 16.66
CA LEU A 770 25.29 15.45 17.05
C LEU A 770 26.48 15.72 17.97
N THR A 771 26.63 14.93 19.04
CA THR A 771 27.83 14.98 19.91
C THR A 771 28.92 14.04 19.40
N ASN A 772 30.15 14.53 19.31
CA ASN A 772 31.30 13.81 18.76
C ASN A 772 32.33 13.51 19.87
N ALA A 773 32.15 12.42 20.62
CA ALA A 773 32.94 12.15 21.83
C ALA A 773 34.45 12.02 21.60
N ASN A 774 34.88 11.52 20.42
CA ASN A 774 36.29 11.24 20.13
C ASN A 774 37.12 12.50 19.78
N ASN A 775 36.49 13.59 19.32
CA ASN A 775 37.18 14.85 18.98
C ASN A 775 36.76 16.04 19.87
N GLN A 776 35.91 15.81 20.87
CA GLN A 776 35.40 16.85 21.78
C GLN A 776 34.71 18.01 21.05
N SER A 777 33.86 17.70 20.07
CA SER A 777 33.02 18.68 19.35
C SER A 777 31.53 18.30 19.36
N ILE A 778 30.70 19.22 18.88
CA ILE A 778 29.38 18.90 18.32
C ILE A 778 29.38 19.23 16.82
N SER A 779 28.46 18.64 16.07
CA SER A 779 28.14 18.99 14.68
C SER A 779 26.69 19.42 14.62
N LEU A 780 26.40 20.64 14.15
CA LEU A 780 25.06 21.06 13.72
C LEU A 780 24.94 20.78 12.21
N ILE A 781 23.82 20.22 11.78
CA ILE A 781 23.58 19.74 10.43
C ILE A 781 22.20 20.23 9.96
N PHE A 782 22.17 21.10 8.94
CA PHE A 782 20.94 21.79 8.52
C PHE A 782 20.03 20.95 7.63
N GLY A 783 18.73 20.97 7.94
CA GLY A 783 17.68 20.17 7.27
C GLY A 783 17.02 20.91 6.10
N ASN A 784 16.69 20.18 5.02
CA ASN A 784 16.00 20.74 3.84
C ASN A 784 14.46 20.60 3.90
N GLY A 785 13.89 20.32 5.06
CA GLY A 785 12.45 20.08 5.26
C GLY A 785 11.92 18.71 4.80
N HIS A 786 12.48 18.15 3.73
CA HIS A 786 12.06 16.88 3.11
C HIS A 786 12.91 15.67 3.56
N GLY A 787 13.24 15.58 4.85
CA GLY A 787 13.98 14.44 5.42
C GLY A 787 15.45 14.30 4.99
N THR A 788 16.01 15.29 4.27
CA THR A 788 17.43 15.33 3.88
C THR A 788 18.16 16.51 4.52
N PHE A 789 19.49 16.44 4.56
CA PHE A 789 20.36 17.47 5.11
C PHE A 789 21.38 17.96 4.07
N HIS A 790 21.84 19.21 4.14
CA HIS A 790 22.72 19.80 3.11
C HIS A 790 24.02 20.46 3.59
N SER A 791 24.17 20.80 4.88
CA SER A 791 25.40 21.45 5.36
C SER A 791 25.68 21.15 6.84
N GLU A 792 26.97 20.97 7.19
CA GLU A 792 27.46 20.67 8.55
C GLU A 792 28.38 21.79 9.04
N ILE A 793 28.15 22.28 10.27
CA ILE A 793 29.08 23.16 11.01
C ILE A 793 29.50 22.45 12.30
N SER A 794 30.80 22.29 12.51
CA SER A 794 31.34 21.70 13.74
C SER A 794 31.81 22.76 14.73
N TYR A 795 31.45 22.58 16.00
CA TYR A 795 31.80 23.44 17.12
C TYR A 795 32.60 22.64 18.16
N GLU A 796 33.89 22.92 18.32
CA GLU A 796 34.70 22.32 19.39
C GLU A 796 34.13 22.68 20.76
N ILE A 797 33.75 21.70 21.58
CA ILE A 797 33.28 21.86 22.97
C ILE A 797 34.38 21.60 24.00
N ASN A 798 35.51 20.99 23.59
CA ASN A 798 36.69 20.73 24.44
C ASN A 798 36.37 19.99 25.76
N VAL A 799 35.33 19.15 25.72
CA VAL A 799 34.91 18.22 26.78
C VAL A 799 34.36 16.91 26.18
N SER A 800 34.32 15.85 26.98
CA SER A 800 33.59 14.63 26.64
C SER A 800 32.10 14.84 26.98
N SER A 801 31.23 14.91 25.97
CA SER A 801 29.77 14.92 26.19
C SER A 801 29.23 13.51 26.44
N SER A 802 28.08 13.42 27.11
CA SER A 802 27.28 12.20 27.27
C SER A 802 25.80 12.37 26.94
N PHE A 803 25.30 13.61 26.88
CA PHE A 803 23.90 13.93 26.65
C PHE A 803 23.80 15.37 26.13
N ILE A 804 22.82 15.66 25.28
CA ILE A 804 22.58 17.00 24.72
C ILE A 804 21.08 17.25 24.55
N VAL A 805 20.65 18.47 24.81
CA VAL A 805 19.25 18.93 24.67
C VAL A 805 19.23 20.31 24.01
N ALA A 806 18.23 20.54 23.16
CA ALA A 806 17.87 21.85 22.62
C ALA A 806 16.71 22.46 23.43
N TYR A 807 16.81 23.71 23.86
CA TYR A 807 15.73 24.44 24.55
C TYR A 807 16.01 25.95 24.54
N ASP A 808 14.98 26.80 24.57
CA ASP A 808 15.11 28.24 24.74
C ASP A 808 15.26 28.59 26.24
N LEU A 809 16.45 29.00 26.70
CA LEU A 809 16.72 29.32 28.11
C LEU A 809 16.65 30.82 28.44
N ASN A 810 16.34 31.68 27.47
CA ASN A 810 16.25 33.13 27.66
C ASN A 810 14.89 33.74 27.25
N ASN A 811 13.99 32.92 26.71
CA ASN A 811 12.69 33.25 26.14
C ASN A 811 12.76 34.22 24.93
N ASP A 812 13.83 34.15 24.11
CA ASP A 812 13.98 34.96 22.88
C ASP A 812 13.46 34.31 21.59
N ASN A 813 12.88 33.10 21.71
CA ASN A 813 12.37 32.21 20.66
C ASN A 813 13.45 31.61 19.76
N LYS A 814 14.62 31.28 20.32
CA LYS A 814 15.70 30.56 19.63
C LYS A 814 16.18 29.38 20.48
N LEU A 815 16.63 28.32 19.81
CA LEU A 815 17.09 27.13 20.51
C LEU A 815 18.55 27.27 20.98
N ASP A 816 18.73 27.26 22.29
CA ASP A 816 20.03 27.10 22.93
C ASP A 816 20.39 25.61 23.04
N LEU A 817 21.68 25.32 23.24
CA LEU A 817 22.18 23.97 23.48
C LEU A 817 22.66 23.77 24.92
N ILE A 818 22.14 22.72 25.55
CA ILE A 818 22.50 22.25 26.89
C ILE A 818 23.29 20.95 26.74
N ILE A 819 24.59 20.98 27.08
CA ILE A 819 25.54 19.91 26.83
C ILE A 819 26.04 19.35 28.17
N VAL A 820 25.74 18.07 28.46
CA VAL A 820 26.16 17.39 29.70
C VAL A 820 27.55 16.79 29.50
N ALA A 821 28.52 17.19 30.33
CA ALA A 821 29.92 16.80 30.18
C ALA A 821 30.40 15.87 31.31
N ASN A 822 30.19 14.56 31.14
CA ASN A 822 30.34 13.55 32.19
C ASN A 822 31.73 13.45 32.85
N LYS A 823 32.82 13.59 32.08
CA LYS A 823 34.22 13.55 32.59
C LYS A 823 34.68 14.89 33.19
N ASN A 824 33.79 15.89 33.19
CA ASN A 824 34.10 17.29 33.43
C ASN A 824 33.28 17.89 34.59
N ASP A 825 32.40 17.10 35.21
CA ASP A 825 31.54 17.45 36.36
C ASP A 825 30.81 18.80 36.17
N SER A 826 30.22 18.95 34.98
CA SER A 826 29.62 20.20 34.52
C SER A 826 28.61 20.03 33.40
N VAL A 827 27.69 21.00 33.29
CA VAL A 827 26.90 21.30 32.10
C VAL A 827 27.50 22.52 31.39
N ILE A 828 27.40 22.56 30.06
CA ILE A 828 27.75 23.73 29.24
C ILE A 828 26.47 24.22 28.54
N ILE A 829 26.18 25.52 28.61
CA ILE A 829 25.16 26.20 27.81
C ILE A 829 25.85 26.92 26.65
N ALA A 830 25.28 26.84 25.46
CA ALA A 830 25.61 27.67 24.31
C ALA A 830 24.32 28.32 23.79
N LEU A 831 24.17 29.63 23.99
CA LEU A 831 22.95 30.33 23.55
C LEU A 831 22.88 30.42 22.03
N GLY A 832 21.70 30.25 21.45
CA GLY A 832 21.45 30.36 20.01
C GLY A 832 21.50 31.82 19.52
N ASN A 833 21.92 32.01 18.27
CA ASN A 833 21.73 33.27 17.55
C ASN A 833 20.55 33.22 16.58
N GLY A 834 20.01 32.03 16.29
CA GLY A 834 18.86 31.81 15.38
C GLY A 834 19.24 31.88 13.89
N ASP A 835 20.53 31.72 13.58
CA ASP A 835 21.13 31.69 12.25
C ASP A 835 22.04 30.46 12.05
N GLY A 836 21.87 29.44 12.91
CA GLY A 836 22.75 28.28 13.01
C GLY A 836 24.04 28.50 13.80
N THR A 837 24.25 29.70 14.37
CA THR A 837 25.43 30.00 15.21
C THR A 837 25.09 30.16 16.69
N PHE A 838 26.12 30.04 17.54
CA PHE A 838 25.99 30.09 18.99
C PHE A 838 26.89 31.15 19.62
N GLN A 839 26.44 31.72 20.74
CA GLN A 839 27.16 32.70 21.54
C GLN A 839 28.33 32.08 22.33
N ASN A 840 29.08 32.93 23.05
CA ASN A 840 30.09 32.46 24.01
C ASN A 840 29.47 31.56 25.07
N ARG A 841 30.11 30.43 25.35
CA ARG A 841 29.51 29.31 26.08
C ARG A 841 29.82 29.36 27.57
N THR A 842 28.79 29.19 28.39
CA THR A 842 28.88 29.21 29.86
C THR A 842 29.02 27.79 30.38
N ARG A 843 29.93 27.55 31.33
CA ARG A 843 30.13 26.24 31.97
C ARG A 843 29.80 26.29 33.45
N MET A 844 28.87 25.43 33.88
CA MET A 844 28.32 25.37 35.23
C MET A 844 28.69 24.05 35.88
N ARG A 845 29.13 24.06 37.14
CA ARG A 845 29.60 22.84 37.83
C ARG A 845 28.43 22.12 38.50
N THR A 846 28.49 20.79 38.52
CA THR A 846 27.46 19.91 39.07
C THR A 846 28.07 18.94 40.08
N GLY A 847 27.31 17.93 40.52
CA GLY A 847 27.89 16.72 41.11
C GLY A 847 28.72 15.94 40.08
N SER A 848 29.43 14.89 40.51
CA SER A 848 30.31 14.13 39.62
C SER A 848 29.58 13.14 38.73
N GLN A 849 30.13 12.93 37.53
CA GLN A 849 29.52 12.13 36.45
C GLN A 849 28.05 12.50 36.20
N PRO A 850 27.75 13.75 35.77
CA PRO A 850 26.42 14.12 35.33
C PRO A 850 26.02 13.29 34.11
N SER A 851 24.79 12.79 34.09
CA SER A 851 24.31 11.82 33.09
C SER A 851 23.10 12.28 32.29
N SER A 852 22.18 13.04 32.89
CA SER A 852 21.00 13.60 32.23
C SER A 852 20.61 14.96 32.83
N VAL A 853 19.78 15.72 32.11
CA VAL A 853 19.24 17.02 32.53
C VAL A 853 17.75 17.09 32.18
N ALA A 854 16.95 17.56 33.13
CA ALA A 854 15.57 17.98 32.93
C ALA A 854 15.46 19.50 33.03
N ILE A 855 14.55 20.09 32.27
CA ILE A 855 14.36 21.55 32.14
C ILE A 855 12.92 21.88 32.54
N ASN A 856 12.75 22.80 33.48
CA ASN A 856 11.46 23.37 33.89
C ASN A 856 11.71 24.62 34.73
N ASP A 857 10.71 25.46 34.94
CA ASP A 857 10.77 26.48 35.99
C ASP A 857 10.55 25.80 37.36
N PHE A 858 11.60 25.70 38.19
CA PHE A 858 11.54 25.05 39.51
C PHE A 858 11.36 26.06 40.66
N ASN A 859 11.42 27.36 40.38
CA ASN A 859 11.35 28.43 41.38
C ASN A 859 10.14 29.37 41.21
N ASN A 860 9.47 29.30 40.07
CA ASN A 860 8.33 30.07 39.59
C ASN A 860 8.64 31.56 39.27
N ASP A 861 9.80 31.84 38.65
CA ASP A 861 10.18 33.18 38.16
C ASP A 861 10.03 33.38 36.63
N GLN A 862 9.54 32.37 35.91
CA GLN A 862 9.35 32.33 34.45
C GLN A 862 10.66 32.24 33.63
N ILE A 863 11.78 31.89 34.27
CA ILE A 863 13.04 31.53 33.60
C ILE A 863 13.23 30.01 33.71
N PRO A 864 13.63 29.30 32.63
CA PRO A 864 13.90 27.86 32.70
C PRO A 864 15.10 27.52 33.61
N ASP A 865 14.86 26.69 34.63
CA ASP A 865 15.86 26.10 35.51
C ASP A 865 16.31 24.71 34.99
N LEU A 866 17.48 24.23 35.43
CA LEU A 866 18.01 22.90 35.09
C LEU A 866 18.13 21.98 36.32
N ALA A 867 17.60 20.77 36.22
CA ALA A 867 17.81 19.69 37.18
C ALA A 867 18.72 18.60 36.58
N VAL A 868 19.95 18.50 37.07
CA VAL A 868 20.98 17.60 36.54
C VAL A 868 21.16 16.38 37.45
N SER A 869 21.06 15.17 36.91
CA SER A 869 21.33 13.93 37.63
C SER A 869 22.82 13.58 37.58
N ASN A 870 23.42 13.29 38.74
CA ASN A 870 24.85 13.06 38.91
C ASN A 870 25.09 11.65 39.48
N TYR A 871 25.49 10.73 38.61
CA TYR A 871 25.65 9.31 38.95
C TYR A 871 26.76 9.09 39.99
N GLY A 872 27.92 9.72 39.80
CA GLY A 872 29.12 9.50 40.61
C GLY A 872 29.04 10.06 42.03
N THR A 873 28.22 11.10 42.24
CA THR A 873 27.91 11.62 43.60
C THR A 873 26.61 11.06 44.18
N GLN A 874 25.78 10.39 43.36
CA GLN A 874 24.41 9.99 43.69
C GLN A 874 23.55 11.21 44.10
N THR A 875 23.66 12.32 43.35
CA THR A 875 22.98 13.57 43.67
C THR A 875 22.18 14.14 42.50
N VAL A 876 21.15 14.95 42.79
CA VAL A 876 20.58 15.88 41.82
C VAL A 876 21.07 17.29 42.17
N SER A 877 21.53 18.04 41.17
CA SER A 877 21.91 19.46 41.28
C SER A 877 20.86 20.31 40.57
N ILE A 878 20.28 21.28 41.29
CA ILE A 878 19.37 22.28 40.72
C ILE A 878 20.16 23.55 40.44
N LEU A 879 20.10 24.02 39.19
CA LEU A 879 20.72 25.24 38.69
C LEU A 879 19.60 26.20 38.29
N LEU A 880 19.45 27.31 39.02
CA LEU A 880 18.38 28.28 38.84
C LEU A 880 18.73 29.31 37.76
N GLY A 881 17.91 29.45 36.73
CA GLY A 881 18.16 30.25 35.53
C GLY A 881 18.35 31.74 35.82
N ARG A 882 18.99 32.45 34.88
CA ARG A 882 19.12 33.92 34.90
C ARG A 882 18.80 34.58 33.54
N GLY A 883 18.23 33.84 32.59
CA GLY A 883 17.86 34.35 31.25
C GLY A 883 19.03 34.87 30.41
N ASN A 884 20.27 34.51 30.76
CA ASN A 884 21.48 35.00 30.10
C ASN A 884 22.53 33.90 29.87
N GLY A 885 22.09 32.64 29.79
CA GLY A 885 22.95 31.46 29.65
C GLY A 885 23.78 31.13 30.90
N GLY A 886 23.54 31.80 32.04
CA GLY A 886 24.08 31.46 33.35
C GLY A 886 22.99 31.10 34.35
N ALA A 887 23.39 30.48 35.47
CA ALA A 887 22.51 30.05 36.54
C ALA A 887 23.14 30.25 37.93
N GLU A 888 22.33 30.28 38.98
CA GLU A 888 22.75 30.13 40.37
C GLU A 888 22.66 28.67 40.83
N VAL A 889 23.53 28.25 41.75
CA VAL A 889 23.43 26.89 42.33
C VAL A 889 22.41 26.94 43.48
N GLY A 890 21.19 26.45 43.22
CA GLY A 890 20.11 26.46 44.21
C GLY A 890 20.36 25.47 45.35
N VAL A 891 20.22 24.18 45.07
CA VAL A 891 20.46 23.09 46.04
C VAL A 891 21.03 21.87 45.33
N THR A 892 21.92 21.12 45.99
CA THR A 892 22.28 19.75 45.61
C THR A 892 21.87 18.78 46.72
N ARG A 893 21.10 17.72 46.39
CA ARG A 893 20.65 16.70 47.34
C ARG A 893 21.15 15.31 46.95
N LYS A 894 21.57 14.51 47.93
CA LYS A 894 21.96 13.11 47.74
C LYS A 894 20.74 12.19 47.86
N PHE A 895 20.59 11.27 46.91
CA PHE A 895 19.59 10.21 46.93
C PHE A 895 20.30 8.86 46.96
N GLY A 896 20.19 8.13 48.06
CA GLY A 896 20.60 6.73 48.14
C GLY A 896 19.41 5.86 47.79
N ILE A 897 19.49 5.14 46.67
CA ILE A 897 18.48 4.16 46.24
C ILE A 897 19.23 2.88 45.89
N GLU A 898 18.93 1.80 46.62
CA GLU A 898 19.31 0.45 46.25
C GLU A 898 18.33 -0.07 45.18
N LEU A 899 18.81 -0.88 44.25
CA LEU A 899 17.95 -1.49 43.21
C LEU A 899 17.06 -2.56 43.85
N PHE A 900 15.75 -2.30 43.91
CA PHE A 900 14.76 -3.28 44.34
C PHE A 900 14.28 -4.12 43.16
N SER A 901 14.42 -5.43 43.26
CA SER A 901 13.70 -6.40 42.43
C SER A 901 12.26 -6.53 42.93
N PHE A 902 11.28 -6.47 42.03
CA PHE A 902 9.91 -6.88 42.36
C PHE A 902 9.86 -8.40 42.53
N ASN A 903 9.22 -8.86 43.59
CA ASN A 903 8.88 -10.27 43.78
C ASN A 903 7.50 -10.32 44.46
N PHE A 904 6.57 -11.07 43.89
CA PHE A 904 5.27 -11.30 44.51
C PHE A 904 5.36 -12.51 45.45
N ASP A 905 4.91 -12.33 46.68
CA ASP A 905 4.76 -13.40 47.68
C ASP A 905 3.29 -13.39 48.13
N SER A 906 2.64 -14.54 48.13
CA SER A 906 1.17 -14.64 47.98
C SER A 906 0.37 -14.70 49.29
N ASP A 907 1.03 -14.87 50.43
CA ASP A 907 0.45 -15.66 51.53
C ASP A 907 -0.19 -14.86 52.69
N ASP A 908 -0.21 -13.51 52.67
CA ASP A 908 -0.83 -12.69 53.75
C ASP A 908 -1.93 -11.68 53.30
N GLY A 909 -2.13 -11.50 51.99
CA GLY A 909 -3.19 -10.66 51.44
C GLY A 909 -3.08 -9.16 51.73
N ARG A 910 -1.91 -8.61 52.06
CA ARG A 910 -1.73 -7.17 52.36
C ARG A 910 -0.58 -6.51 51.59
N SER A 911 -0.91 -5.95 50.43
CA SER A 911 -0.02 -5.01 49.72
C SER A 911 0.33 -3.80 50.60
N ARG A 912 1.61 -3.43 50.67
CA ARG A 912 2.08 -2.18 51.31
C ARG A 912 2.90 -1.36 50.32
N PHE A 913 2.71 -0.05 50.35
CA PHE A 913 3.46 0.90 49.53
C PHE A 913 4.27 1.85 50.43
N MET A 914 5.44 2.27 49.95
CA MET A 914 6.20 3.38 50.55
C MET A 914 6.63 4.34 49.44
N ILE A 915 6.38 5.63 49.63
CA ILE A 915 6.85 6.71 48.75
C ILE A 915 7.41 7.83 49.64
N GLY A 916 8.62 8.32 49.34
CA GLY A 916 9.06 9.63 49.79
C GLY A 916 9.26 9.88 51.29
N GLY A 917 9.39 8.84 52.13
CA GLY A 917 9.75 8.99 53.55
C GLY A 917 8.60 9.41 54.48
N GLY A 918 7.35 9.27 54.05
CA GLY A 918 6.17 9.32 54.91
C GLY A 918 5.24 8.13 54.64
N GLU A 919 4.56 7.64 55.67
CA GLU A 919 3.55 6.58 55.49
C GLU A 919 2.25 7.16 54.92
N LEU A 920 1.76 6.60 53.81
CA LEU A 920 0.42 6.86 53.29
C LEU A 920 -0.43 5.59 53.45
N ASN A 921 -1.30 5.56 54.46
CA ASN A 921 -2.11 4.39 54.81
C ASN A 921 -3.41 4.32 54.00
N LEU A 922 -3.31 4.02 52.71
CA LEU A 922 -4.46 3.65 51.86
C LEU A 922 -5.15 2.40 52.41
N THR A 923 -6.44 2.49 52.73
CA THR A 923 -7.21 1.40 53.34
C THR A 923 -8.32 0.93 52.40
N LEU A 924 -8.08 -0.18 51.69
CA LEU A 924 -9.02 -0.71 50.69
C LEU A 924 -10.09 -1.57 51.38
N VAL A 925 -11.30 -1.01 51.53
CA VAL A 925 -12.43 -1.68 52.19
C VAL A 925 -13.35 -2.33 51.15
N VAL A 926 -13.22 -3.64 50.96
CA VAL A 926 -14.15 -4.44 50.15
C VAL A 926 -15.40 -4.74 50.98
N ASN A 927 -16.47 -3.96 50.78
CA ASN A 927 -17.79 -4.26 51.35
C ASN A 927 -18.46 -5.37 50.53
N SER A 928 -18.56 -6.58 51.10
CA SER A 928 -19.22 -7.71 50.46
C SER A 928 -20.74 -7.48 50.33
N GLY A 929 -21.19 -6.93 49.20
CA GLY A 929 -22.61 -6.79 48.89
C GLY A 929 -23.01 -5.83 47.76
N ILE A 930 -22.14 -4.92 47.29
CA ILE A 930 -22.43 -3.99 46.17
C ILE A 930 -21.15 -3.75 45.36
N ASP A 931 -21.23 -3.80 44.02
CA ASP A 931 -20.11 -3.62 43.09
C ASP A 931 -19.67 -2.14 42.94
N THR A 932 -19.15 -1.57 44.02
CA THR A 932 -18.51 -0.24 44.01
C THR A 932 -17.25 -0.23 44.87
N ILE A 933 -16.08 -0.04 44.23
CA ILE A 933 -14.82 0.24 44.93
C ILE A 933 -14.73 1.76 45.19
N THR A 934 -14.45 2.14 46.42
CA THR A 934 -14.20 3.55 46.81
C THR A 934 -12.80 3.67 47.41
N MET A 935 -12.00 4.61 46.92
CA MET A 935 -10.70 4.98 47.50
C MET A 935 -10.85 6.10 48.54
N HIS A 936 -10.02 6.02 49.59
CA HIS A 936 -9.88 7.00 50.67
C HIS A 936 -8.41 7.15 51.07
#